data_AF-A0A256ZFI5-F1
#
_entry.id   AF-A0A256ZFI5-F1
#
_cell.length_a   1.000
_cell.length_b   1.000
_cell.length_c   1.000
_cell.angle_alpha   90.00
_cell.angle_beta   90.00
_cell.angle_gamma   90.00
#
_symmetry.space_group_name_H-M   'P 1'
#
loop_
_entity.id
_entity.type
_entity.pdbx_description
1 polymer ?
#
loop_
_entity_poly.entity_id
_entity_poly.type
_entity_poly.pdbx_seq_one_letter_code
_entity_poly.pdbx_strand_id
1 'polypeptide(L)'
;MPYAIVEGACPNCGGFIDTEHLIKGLPCSLCLNGLNLKDQKLSEKVIYNYLLSRKKLYGYKKIVELQEELYEFERFFKKISNKPPWSAQKTWAKRLLKGESFAIIAPTGVGKTTFSIIYSIYHVIKGKGRAYIIVPTKNLQEQITSKVLEYVSKLKNYSVKVCSPGVVNDEYLELGNFNLLITTSAYLSRNFKKISAYKFSLVIVDDVDALLRNSRNIERILMLIGFSREILEVTYKLIVAKIDLFKLVASGADRERIDKVKSKIKEYRRLIDEYVKQTRLGQILVCSATGRNKGLKAKMFKELLNFEAGTVIEYMRNIVDAYDIMGENYTDQVISLIRKLGSGGLVFISQDLGIKEAKTLVKKLRDHGIKAELATSTKHKYLQKFTKGEIDVLVGVASYYGVIVRGIDLPERIRYAIFLGVPKFQIELEKGLNSPVKILTLLTVLEETAETEDELAYLKRTINILSKILDRISFKELKILRKALSEEIELEGFLGKLLKLLLDAKQYILDKMSNPKVKEKIKNSDYIILREFKGKTYIVTPDIMTYIQASGRTSRMFANGMTKGLSIVLVDDEKVFKRLIKQLKYYVENFEIKPLSSIDLNKVLAEIDRDREVIREILKGKVETSYRDPIIPALFIVESPTKARTIAHFFGKPSKRRINGIVAYEVLVGDPRLGTKDYMLTIVATRGHILDLTTSPTMGYHGVLVDSDNIVPIYTTIKKCRDCGYQFTESITTCPKCGSKRIYDSKSVIEVLRTLAQE
;
A
#
# COMPACT_ATOMS: atom_id res chain seq x y z
N MET A 1 -22.01 -16.85 -29.85
CA MET A 1 -21.34 -17.94 -29.09
C MET A 1 -22.11 -19.22 -29.41
N PRO A 2 -21.46 -20.35 -29.71
CA PRO A 2 -22.18 -21.59 -30.00
C PRO A 2 -23.05 -22.01 -28.82
N TYR A 3 -24.17 -22.69 -29.11
CA TYR A 3 -25.06 -23.21 -28.08
C TYR A 3 -24.36 -24.36 -27.34
N ALA A 4 -24.29 -24.26 -26.01
CA ALA A 4 -23.67 -25.27 -25.16
C ALA A 4 -24.32 -25.24 -23.78
N ILE A 5 -24.20 -26.34 -23.04
CA ILE A 5 -24.67 -26.44 -21.66
C ILE A 5 -23.46 -26.48 -20.74
N VAL A 6 -23.50 -25.72 -19.64
CA VAL A 6 -22.47 -25.72 -18.61
C VAL A 6 -23.06 -26.22 -17.29
N GLU A 7 -22.54 -27.36 -16.82
CA GLU A 7 -22.85 -27.90 -15.50
C GLU A 7 -22.29 -26.98 -14.40
N GLY A 8 -23.03 -26.84 -13.29
CA GLY A 8 -22.48 -26.16 -12.11
C GLY A 8 -22.48 -24.63 -12.19
N ALA A 9 -22.97 -24.04 -13.28
CA ALA A 9 -22.72 -22.63 -13.62
C ALA A 9 -23.90 -21.68 -13.38
N CYS A 10 -25.13 -22.15 -13.11
CA CYS A 10 -26.25 -21.26 -12.82
C CYS A 10 -25.96 -20.36 -11.61
N PRO A 11 -26.11 -19.02 -11.71
CA PRO A 11 -25.81 -18.09 -10.60
C PRO A 11 -26.77 -18.22 -9.42
N ASN A 12 -27.93 -18.86 -9.61
CA ASN A 12 -28.90 -19.10 -8.56
C ASN A 12 -28.72 -20.48 -7.90
N CYS A 13 -29.09 -21.56 -8.60
CA CYS A 13 -29.10 -22.92 -8.03
C CYS A 13 -27.77 -23.67 -8.16
N GLY A 14 -26.82 -23.17 -8.95
CA GLY A 14 -25.58 -23.90 -9.25
C GLY A 14 -25.78 -25.15 -10.12
N GLY A 15 -26.92 -25.30 -10.79
CA GLY A 15 -27.19 -26.39 -11.74
C GLY A 15 -26.73 -26.07 -13.17
N PHE A 16 -27.21 -26.88 -14.12
CA PHE A 16 -26.99 -26.71 -15.56
C PHE A 16 -27.56 -25.38 -16.07
N ILE A 17 -26.84 -24.74 -16.98
CA ILE A 17 -27.27 -23.51 -17.64
C ILE A 17 -26.72 -23.48 -19.07
N ASP A 18 -27.56 -23.07 -20.02
CA ASP A 18 -27.16 -22.89 -21.41
C ASP A 18 -26.46 -21.54 -21.66
N THR A 19 -25.73 -21.45 -22.78
CA THR A 19 -24.98 -20.26 -23.15
C THR A 19 -25.86 -19.04 -23.42
N GLU A 20 -27.12 -19.20 -23.86
CA GLU A 20 -28.02 -18.07 -24.09
C GLU A 20 -28.39 -17.35 -22.78
N HIS A 21 -28.77 -18.12 -21.76
CA HIS A 21 -29.04 -17.56 -20.43
C HIS A 21 -27.79 -16.93 -19.82
N LEU A 22 -26.61 -17.57 -19.98
CA LEU A 22 -25.34 -16.99 -19.51
C LEU A 22 -25.02 -15.64 -20.17
N ILE A 23 -25.18 -15.53 -21.49
CA ILE A 23 -24.94 -14.28 -22.25
C ILE A 23 -25.91 -13.18 -21.81
N LYS A 24 -27.17 -13.54 -21.52
CA LYS A 24 -28.19 -12.60 -21.05
C LYS A 24 -28.07 -12.28 -19.54
N GLY A 25 -27.16 -12.94 -18.81
CA GLY A 25 -26.99 -12.75 -17.36
C GLY A 25 -28.15 -13.30 -16.52
N LEU A 26 -28.87 -14.30 -17.03
CA LEU A 26 -30.05 -14.89 -16.41
C LEU A 26 -29.73 -16.17 -15.62
N PRO A 27 -30.49 -16.50 -14.56
CA PRO A 27 -30.54 -17.86 -14.02
C PRO A 27 -31.00 -18.89 -15.07
N CYS A 28 -30.74 -20.18 -14.85
CA CYS A 28 -31.14 -21.22 -15.80
C CYS A 28 -32.66 -21.31 -16.01
N SER A 29 -33.06 -21.91 -17.12
CA SER A 29 -34.46 -22.15 -17.49
C SER A 29 -35.28 -22.82 -16.38
N LEU A 30 -34.72 -23.77 -15.63
CA LEU A 30 -35.39 -24.39 -14.49
C LEU A 30 -35.69 -23.43 -13.33
N CYS A 31 -34.81 -22.44 -13.11
CA CYS A 31 -35.03 -21.40 -12.11
C CYS A 31 -36.09 -20.39 -12.57
N LEU A 32 -36.11 -20.07 -13.86
CA LEU A 32 -37.01 -19.07 -14.46
C LEU A 32 -38.27 -19.67 -15.10
N ASN A 33 -38.51 -20.97 -14.96
CA ASN A 33 -39.63 -21.65 -15.60
C ASN A 33 -40.95 -20.94 -15.31
N GLY A 34 -41.70 -20.59 -16.35
CA GLY A 34 -42.96 -19.85 -16.27
C GLY A 34 -42.83 -18.32 -16.28
N LEU A 35 -41.61 -17.77 -16.35
CA LEU A 35 -41.37 -16.35 -16.57
C LEU A 35 -41.31 -16.07 -18.08
N ASN A 36 -42.12 -15.15 -18.59
CA ASN A 36 -42.11 -14.79 -20.01
C ASN A 36 -40.83 -13.99 -20.33
N LEU A 37 -39.89 -14.62 -21.02
CA LEU A 37 -38.59 -14.04 -21.38
C LEU A 37 -38.62 -13.22 -22.68
N LYS A 38 -39.79 -13.07 -23.32
CA LYS A 38 -39.83 -12.81 -24.76
C LYS A 38 -39.12 -11.55 -25.24
N ASP A 39 -39.23 -10.35 -24.65
CA ASP A 39 -38.57 -9.16 -25.24
C ASP A 39 -38.26 -7.98 -24.30
N GLN A 40 -38.02 -8.21 -23.00
CA GLN A 40 -37.61 -7.13 -22.08
C GLN A 40 -36.33 -7.50 -21.33
N LYS A 41 -35.43 -6.52 -21.17
CA LYS A 41 -34.35 -6.60 -20.17
C LYS A 41 -34.99 -6.74 -18.79
N LEU A 42 -35.15 -7.98 -18.33
CA LEU A 42 -35.60 -8.28 -16.98
C LEU A 42 -34.60 -7.70 -15.99
N SER A 43 -35.08 -6.82 -15.10
CA SER A 43 -34.22 -6.27 -14.05
C SER A 43 -33.88 -7.35 -13.02
N GLU A 44 -32.71 -7.25 -12.39
CA GLU A 44 -32.28 -8.17 -11.33
C GLU A 44 -33.32 -8.29 -10.19
N LYS A 45 -34.03 -7.18 -9.90
CA LYS A 45 -35.09 -7.13 -8.89
C LYS A 45 -36.33 -7.94 -9.26
N VAL A 46 -36.73 -7.93 -10.55
CA VAL A 46 -37.84 -8.77 -11.03
C VAL A 46 -37.47 -10.25 -10.90
N ILE A 47 -36.24 -10.60 -11.30
CA ILE A 47 -35.73 -11.97 -11.16
C ILE A 47 -35.69 -12.39 -9.69
N TYR A 48 -35.20 -11.52 -8.80
CA TYR A 48 -35.18 -11.76 -7.36
C TYR A 48 -36.57 -12.05 -6.80
N ASN A 49 -37.54 -11.16 -7.07
CA ASN A 49 -38.92 -11.29 -6.58
C ASN A 49 -39.59 -12.55 -7.13
N TYR A 50 -39.33 -12.89 -8.39
CA TYR A 50 -39.83 -14.12 -9.01
C TYR A 50 -39.26 -15.37 -8.33
N LEU A 51 -37.95 -15.43 -8.12
CA LEU A 51 -37.31 -16.55 -7.45
C LEU A 51 -37.77 -16.66 -5.99
N LEU A 52 -37.99 -15.52 -5.32
CA LEU A 52 -38.49 -15.45 -3.95
C LEU A 52 -39.93 -15.98 -3.86
N SER A 53 -40.84 -15.55 -4.75
CA SER A 53 -42.24 -16.01 -4.76
C SER A 53 -42.36 -17.50 -5.06
N ARG A 54 -41.42 -18.07 -5.83
CA ARG A 54 -41.31 -19.50 -6.11
C ARG A 54 -40.56 -20.30 -5.05
N LYS A 55 -40.08 -19.67 -3.96
CA LYS A 55 -39.22 -20.29 -2.93
C LYS A 55 -37.96 -20.97 -3.52
N LYS A 56 -37.45 -20.45 -4.64
CA LYS A 56 -36.25 -20.94 -5.36
C LYS A 56 -35.11 -19.92 -5.34
N LEU A 57 -35.11 -18.98 -4.39
CA LEU A 57 -34.06 -17.98 -4.25
C LEU A 57 -32.88 -18.55 -3.44
N TYR A 58 -31.76 -18.78 -4.11
CA TYR A 58 -30.54 -19.36 -3.52
C TYR A 58 -29.35 -18.40 -3.67
N GLY A 59 -28.38 -18.71 -4.54
CA GLY A 59 -27.18 -17.91 -4.76
C GLY A 59 -27.44 -16.51 -5.30
N TYR A 60 -28.54 -16.33 -6.05
CA TYR A 60 -28.90 -15.04 -6.65
C TYR A 60 -29.20 -13.97 -5.59
N LYS A 61 -29.64 -14.39 -4.40
CA LYS A 61 -29.90 -13.52 -3.25
C LYS A 61 -28.71 -12.61 -2.94
N LYS A 62 -27.52 -13.21 -2.83
CA LYS A 62 -26.29 -12.50 -2.47
C LYS A 62 -25.87 -11.46 -3.51
N ILE A 63 -26.17 -11.71 -4.78
CA ILE A 63 -25.84 -10.80 -5.88
C ILE A 63 -26.71 -9.54 -5.75
N VAL A 64 -28.01 -9.72 -5.62
CA VAL A 64 -28.98 -8.62 -5.56
C VAL A 64 -28.85 -7.83 -4.26
N GLU A 65 -28.71 -8.49 -3.11
CA GLU A 65 -28.51 -7.81 -1.82
C GLU A 65 -27.27 -6.90 -1.82
N LEU A 66 -26.17 -7.35 -2.44
CA LEU A 66 -24.97 -6.54 -2.58
C LEU A 66 -25.21 -5.32 -3.47
N GLN A 67 -25.94 -5.47 -4.58
CA GLN A 67 -26.24 -4.36 -5.49
C GLN A 67 -27.20 -3.36 -4.83
N GLU A 68 -28.22 -3.84 -4.11
CA GLU A 68 -29.13 -2.98 -3.35
C GLU A 68 -28.38 -2.21 -2.25
N GLU A 69 -27.53 -2.88 -1.47
CA GLU A 69 -26.74 -2.21 -0.43
C GLU A 69 -25.72 -1.22 -1.02
N LEU A 70 -25.13 -1.53 -2.17
CA LEU A 70 -24.28 -0.58 -2.90
C LEU A 70 -25.08 0.65 -3.34
N TYR A 71 -26.27 0.45 -3.91
CA TYR A 71 -27.12 1.54 -4.36
C TYR A 71 -27.57 2.44 -3.20
N GLU A 72 -27.88 1.85 -2.03
CA GLU A 72 -28.13 2.59 -0.80
C GLU A 72 -26.91 3.40 -0.36
N PHE A 73 -25.71 2.81 -0.41
CA PHE A 73 -24.47 3.52 -0.14
C PHE A 73 -24.24 4.67 -1.13
N GLU A 74 -24.48 4.48 -2.43
CA GLU A 74 -24.33 5.53 -3.44
C GLU A 74 -25.27 6.72 -3.18
N ARG A 75 -26.53 6.43 -2.84
CA ARG A 75 -27.51 7.46 -2.45
C ARG A 75 -27.07 8.19 -1.19
N PHE A 76 -26.60 7.46 -0.18
CA PHE A 76 -26.07 8.04 1.06
C PHE A 76 -24.86 8.93 0.80
N PHE A 77 -23.92 8.46 -0.02
CA PHE A 77 -22.73 9.18 -0.42
C PHE A 77 -23.08 10.49 -1.14
N LYS A 78 -24.01 10.43 -2.12
CA LYS A 78 -24.50 11.61 -2.84
C LYS A 78 -25.21 12.60 -1.91
N LYS A 79 -26.01 12.11 -0.96
CA LYS A 79 -26.72 12.95 0.01
C LYS A 79 -25.78 13.78 0.90
N ILE A 80 -24.64 13.22 1.30
CA ILE A 80 -23.71 13.87 2.23
C ILE A 80 -22.67 14.74 1.51
N SER A 81 -22.15 14.25 0.39
CA SER A 81 -21.05 14.89 -0.35
C SER A 81 -21.51 15.74 -1.54
N ASN A 82 -22.81 15.72 -1.87
CA ASN A 82 -23.41 16.30 -3.08
C ASN A 82 -22.85 15.74 -4.41
N LYS A 83 -22.05 14.67 -4.36
CA LYS A 83 -21.43 14.05 -5.55
C LYS A 83 -21.60 12.53 -5.49
N PRO A 84 -21.78 11.84 -6.62
CA PRO A 84 -21.76 10.37 -6.61
C PRO A 84 -20.35 9.85 -6.29
N PRO A 85 -20.20 8.63 -5.76
CA PRO A 85 -18.89 8.03 -5.61
C PRO A 85 -18.28 7.67 -6.97
N TRP A 86 -16.95 7.80 -7.09
CA TRP A 86 -16.18 7.39 -8.27
C TRP A 86 -16.25 5.87 -8.50
N SER A 87 -15.96 5.38 -9.70
CA SER A 87 -15.96 3.93 -10.00
C SER A 87 -15.03 3.16 -9.08
N ALA A 88 -13.82 3.68 -8.84
CA ALA A 88 -12.90 3.08 -7.87
C ALA A 88 -13.49 3.05 -6.44
N GLN A 89 -14.21 4.09 -6.02
CA GLN A 89 -14.88 4.13 -4.71
C GLN A 89 -16.03 3.13 -4.62
N LYS A 90 -16.77 2.89 -5.72
CA LYS A 90 -17.79 1.84 -5.81
C LYS A 90 -17.17 0.46 -5.63
N THR A 91 -16.03 0.18 -6.26
CA THR A 91 -15.27 -1.06 -6.05
C THR A 91 -14.85 -1.22 -4.59
N TRP A 92 -14.32 -0.17 -3.96
CA TRP A 92 -13.95 -0.22 -2.54
C TRP A 92 -15.16 -0.43 -1.63
N ALA A 93 -16.30 0.19 -1.94
CA ALA A 93 -17.56 -0.02 -1.24
C ALA A 93 -17.97 -1.50 -1.33
N LYS A 94 -18.05 -2.08 -2.53
CA LYS A 94 -18.41 -3.49 -2.72
C LYS A 94 -17.52 -4.43 -1.91
N ARG A 95 -16.21 -4.20 -1.89
CA ARG A 95 -15.26 -5.00 -1.07
C ARG A 95 -15.58 -4.89 0.42
N LEU A 96 -15.81 -3.68 0.93
CA LEU A 96 -16.16 -3.50 2.34
C LEU A 96 -17.54 -4.06 2.68
N LEU A 97 -18.53 -3.95 1.79
CA LEU A 97 -19.86 -4.54 1.95
C LEU A 97 -19.79 -6.08 2.01
N LYS A 98 -18.88 -6.69 1.23
CA LYS A 98 -18.57 -8.14 1.26
C LYS A 98 -17.84 -8.60 2.53
N GLY A 99 -17.44 -7.69 3.43
CA GLY A 99 -16.68 -8.06 4.63
C GLY A 99 -15.16 -8.17 4.39
N GLU A 100 -14.65 -7.73 3.23
CA GLU A 100 -13.23 -7.86 2.89
C GLU A 100 -12.36 -6.81 3.58
N SER A 101 -11.11 -7.17 3.87
CA SER A 101 -10.04 -6.24 4.27
C SER A 101 -9.05 -6.08 3.12
N PHE A 102 -8.64 -4.85 2.82
CA PHE A 102 -7.75 -4.58 1.69
C PHE A 102 -7.00 -3.25 1.83
N ALA A 103 -5.99 -3.09 0.97
CA ALA A 103 -5.29 -1.83 0.76
C ALA A 103 -5.79 -1.15 -0.52
N ILE A 104 -6.09 0.15 -0.46
CA ILE A 104 -6.47 0.96 -1.61
C ILE A 104 -5.23 1.24 -2.47
N ILE A 105 -5.22 0.65 -3.66
CA ILE A 105 -4.20 0.91 -4.70
C ILE A 105 -4.76 1.97 -5.64
N ALA A 106 -4.44 3.21 -5.32
CA ALA A 106 -4.82 4.36 -6.13
C ALA A 106 -3.86 5.53 -5.83
N PRO A 107 -3.63 6.46 -6.77
CA PRO A 107 -2.89 7.69 -6.55
C PRO A 107 -3.61 8.58 -5.53
N THR A 108 -2.94 9.62 -5.05
CA THR A 108 -3.56 10.64 -4.20
C THR A 108 -4.50 11.53 -5.01
N GLY A 109 -5.67 11.87 -4.47
CA GLY A 109 -6.65 12.75 -5.13
C GLY A 109 -7.94 12.07 -5.61
N VAL A 110 -7.99 10.74 -5.59
CA VAL A 110 -9.18 9.91 -5.89
C VAL A 110 -10.26 9.93 -4.79
N GLY A 111 -10.13 10.81 -3.80
CA GLY A 111 -11.05 10.92 -2.67
C GLY A 111 -10.99 9.78 -1.65
N LYS A 112 -9.81 9.18 -1.39
CA LYS A 112 -9.65 8.11 -0.38
C LYS A 112 -10.14 8.54 1.00
N THR A 113 -9.72 9.72 1.46
CA THR A 113 -10.13 10.26 2.76
C THR A 113 -11.63 10.53 2.81
N THR A 114 -12.20 11.11 1.74
CA THR A 114 -13.66 11.33 1.63
C THR A 114 -14.43 10.02 1.69
N PHE A 115 -14.02 9.01 0.93
CA PHE A 115 -14.59 7.67 0.96
C PHE A 115 -14.51 7.05 2.35
N SER A 116 -13.34 7.07 2.98
CA SER A 116 -13.11 6.52 4.32
C SER A 116 -14.00 7.16 5.38
N ILE A 117 -14.17 8.48 5.34
CA ILE A 117 -15.08 9.20 6.24
C ILE A 117 -16.52 8.75 6.00
N ILE A 118 -17.01 8.86 4.76
CA ILE A 118 -18.41 8.59 4.43
C ILE A 118 -18.75 7.13 4.69
N TYR A 119 -17.89 6.18 4.32
CA TYR A 119 -18.09 4.77 4.61
C TYR A 119 -18.08 4.48 6.11
N SER A 120 -17.21 5.13 6.90
CA SER A 120 -17.23 4.96 8.37
C SER A 120 -18.56 5.41 8.99
N ILE A 121 -19.10 6.53 8.52
CA ILE A 121 -20.40 7.04 8.97
C ILE A 121 -21.52 6.08 8.52
N TYR A 122 -21.52 5.65 7.26
CA TYR A 122 -22.47 4.67 6.72
C TYR A 122 -22.46 3.37 7.53
N HIS A 123 -21.27 2.84 7.80
CA HIS A 123 -21.04 1.60 8.56
C HIS A 123 -21.65 1.66 9.96
N VAL A 124 -21.43 2.79 10.66
CA VAL A 124 -22.00 3.04 11.99
C VAL A 124 -23.52 3.16 11.93
N ILE A 125 -24.06 3.91 10.97
CA ILE A 125 -25.51 4.14 10.82
C ILE A 125 -26.26 2.86 10.49
N LYS A 126 -25.66 1.97 9.70
CA LYS A 126 -26.20 0.64 9.41
C LYS A 126 -26.11 -0.34 10.59
N GLY A 127 -25.64 0.11 11.76
CA GLY A 127 -25.54 -0.72 12.95
C GLY A 127 -24.49 -1.83 12.83
N LYS A 128 -23.54 -1.73 11.89
CA LYS A 128 -22.52 -2.77 11.68
C LYS A 128 -21.47 -2.84 12.80
N GLY A 129 -21.43 -1.83 13.66
CA GLY A 129 -20.59 -1.75 14.86
C GLY A 129 -19.74 -0.48 14.91
N ARG A 130 -18.75 -0.45 15.81
CA ARG A 130 -17.85 0.69 15.96
C ARG A 130 -16.85 0.77 14.79
N ALA A 131 -16.57 2.00 14.35
CA ALA A 131 -15.56 2.33 13.37
C ALA A 131 -14.40 3.11 14.01
N TYR A 132 -13.18 2.92 13.52
CA TYR A 132 -11.98 3.60 14.00
C TYR A 132 -11.12 4.09 12.84
N ILE A 133 -10.94 5.40 12.75
CA ILE A 133 -10.05 6.04 11.78
C ILE A 133 -8.72 6.39 12.46
N ILE A 134 -7.61 5.90 11.89
CA ILE A 134 -6.24 6.12 12.37
C ILE A 134 -5.48 6.95 11.36
N VAL A 135 -4.96 8.10 11.81
CA VAL A 135 -4.30 9.10 10.95
C VAL A 135 -2.83 9.31 11.36
N PRO A 136 -1.96 9.80 10.46
CA PRO A 136 -0.55 10.01 10.75
C PRO A 136 -0.26 11.17 11.72
N THR A 137 -1.04 12.26 11.66
CA THR A 137 -0.73 13.52 12.36
C THR A 137 -1.96 14.10 13.07
N LYS A 138 -1.71 14.92 14.10
CA LYS A 138 -2.77 15.63 14.83
C LYS A 138 -3.52 16.63 13.94
N ASN A 139 -2.81 17.32 13.04
CA ASN A 139 -3.43 18.19 12.03
C ASN A 139 -4.44 17.44 11.16
N LEU A 140 -4.10 16.24 10.68
CA LEU A 140 -5.02 15.46 9.86
C LEU A 140 -6.18 14.91 10.72
N GLN A 141 -5.95 14.62 12.00
CA GLN A 141 -7.00 14.24 12.94
C GLN A 141 -8.03 15.36 13.06
N GLU A 142 -7.59 16.61 13.27
CA GLU A 142 -8.47 17.78 13.36
C GLU A 142 -9.26 17.97 12.06
N GLN A 143 -8.58 17.96 10.90
CA GLN A 143 -9.23 18.11 9.58
C GLN A 143 -10.29 17.04 9.31
N ILE A 144 -9.98 15.77 9.60
CA ILE A 144 -10.92 14.66 9.41
C ILE A 144 -12.07 14.76 10.42
N THR A 145 -11.80 15.14 11.67
CA THR A 145 -12.84 15.32 12.70
C THR A 145 -13.81 16.43 12.28
N SER A 146 -13.31 17.58 11.82
CA SER A 146 -14.15 18.67 11.33
C SER A 146 -15.04 18.24 10.16
N LYS A 147 -14.48 17.52 9.17
CA LYS A 147 -15.26 16.99 8.03
C LYS A 147 -16.31 15.96 8.46
N VAL A 148 -15.97 15.08 9.40
CA VAL A 148 -16.91 14.10 9.97
C VAL A 148 -18.09 14.83 10.63
N LEU A 149 -17.83 15.84 11.46
CA LEU A 149 -18.87 16.61 12.14
C LEU A 149 -19.75 17.38 11.13
N GLU A 150 -19.16 17.95 10.09
CA GLU A 150 -19.90 18.59 8.98
C GLU A 150 -20.83 17.61 8.26
N TYR A 151 -20.39 16.37 8.03
CA TYR A 151 -21.22 15.35 7.39
C TYR A 151 -22.30 14.80 8.32
N VAL A 152 -21.98 14.63 9.61
CA VAL A 152 -22.94 14.19 10.62
C VAL A 152 -24.03 15.24 10.83
N SER A 153 -23.73 16.53 10.79
CA SER A 153 -24.74 17.59 10.96
C SER A 153 -25.78 17.62 9.83
N LYS A 154 -25.44 17.12 8.63
CA LYS A 154 -26.38 16.94 7.51
C LYS A 154 -27.35 15.76 7.73
N LEU A 155 -27.14 14.94 8.76
CA LEU A 155 -27.88 13.72 9.04
C LEU A 155 -28.83 13.89 10.24
N LYS A 156 -29.92 14.63 10.04
CA LYS A 156 -30.90 14.98 11.10
C LYS A 156 -31.50 13.78 11.87
N ASN A 157 -31.56 12.59 11.24
CA ASN A 157 -32.24 11.42 11.81
C ASN A 157 -31.28 10.34 12.35
N TYR A 158 -29.97 10.60 12.38
CA TYR A 158 -28.98 9.61 12.78
C TYR A 158 -28.06 10.14 13.88
N SER A 159 -27.99 9.41 15.00
CA SER A 159 -27.07 9.72 16.09
C SER A 159 -25.71 9.05 15.86
N VAL A 160 -24.72 9.79 15.38
CA VAL A 160 -23.33 9.33 15.28
C VAL A 160 -22.51 9.95 16.40
N LYS A 161 -22.14 9.16 17.41
CA LYS A 161 -21.31 9.64 18.53
C LYS A 161 -19.83 9.55 18.16
N VAL A 162 -19.26 10.71 17.84
CA VAL A 162 -17.86 10.88 17.42
C VAL A 162 -17.00 11.15 18.66
N CYS A 163 -15.91 10.38 18.81
CA CYS A 163 -14.87 10.60 19.81
C CYS A 163 -13.55 10.85 19.08
N SER A 164 -12.93 12.00 19.33
CA SER A 164 -11.63 12.37 18.76
C SER A 164 -10.76 12.99 19.85
N PRO A 165 -10.05 12.16 20.65
CA PRO A 165 -9.26 12.60 21.78
C PRO A 165 -8.31 13.78 21.48
N GLY A 166 -8.39 14.81 22.32
CA GLY A 166 -7.75 16.12 22.21
C GLY A 166 -8.31 17.00 21.10
N VAL A 167 -9.52 16.70 20.59
CA VAL A 167 -10.23 17.52 19.59
C VAL A 167 -11.68 17.70 20.02
N VAL A 168 -12.41 16.59 20.22
CA VAL A 168 -13.84 16.58 20.56
C VAL A 168 -14.20 15.31 21.36
N ASN A 169 -15.04 15.46 22.39
CA ASN A 169 -15.64 14.39 23.20
C ASN A 169 -14.63 13.37 23.72
N ASP A 170 -13.60 13.84 24.43
CA ASP A 170 -12.51 13.01 24.94
C ASP A 170 -13.02 11.97 25.96
N GLU A 171 -13.96 12.40 26.80
CA GLU A 171 -14.60 11.63 27.85
C GLU A 171 -15.40 10.43 27.31
N TYR A 172 -15.85 10.47 26.05
CA TYR A 172 -16.60 9.37 25.44
C TYR A 172 -15.77 8.08 25.36
N LEU A 173 -14.44 8.18 25.25
CA LEU A 173 -13.58 7.01 25.20
C LEU A 173 -13.58 6.24 26.52
N GLU A 174 -13.66 6.94 27.65
CA GLU A 174 -13.67 6.30 28.98
C GLU A 174 -15.06 5.76 29.32
N LEU A 175 -16.11 6.50 28.95
CA LEU A 175 -17.51 6.11 29.15
C LEU A 175 -18.00 5.04 28.15
N GLY A 176 -17.24 4.77 27.09
CA GLY A 176 -17.64 3.85 26.01
C GLY A 176 -18.78 4.37 25.12
N ASN A 177 -19.16 5.63 25.27
CA ASN A 177 -20.31 6.27 24.63
C ASN A 177 -19.99 6.80 23.22
N PHE A 178 -19.40 5.97 22.35
CA PHE A 178 -19.05 6.35 20.98
C PHE A 178 -19.27 5.22 19.99
N ASN A 179 -19.46 5.60 18.73
CA ASN A 179 -19.56 4.70 17.59
C ASN A 179 -18.42 4.91 16.58
N LEU A 180 -17.86 6.12 16.52
CA LEU A 180 -16.75 6.48 15.64
C LEU A 180 -15.60 7.07 16.45
N LEU A 181 -14.45 6.40 16.43
CA LEU A 181 -13.22 6.86 17.06
C LEU A 181 -12.26 7.42 15.99
N ILE A 182 -11.61 8.54 16.26
CA ILE A 182 -10.60 9.14 15.36
C ILE A 182 -9.37 9.49 16.18
N THR A 183 -8.22 8.85 15.91
CA THR A 183 -6.97 9.17 16.63
C THR A 183 -5.75 9.10 15.73
N THR A 184 -4.59 9.54 16.25
CA THR A 184 -3.31 9.32 15.58
C THR A 184 -2.72 7.94 15.88
N SER A 185 -1.85 7.44 14.99
CA SER A 185 -1.04 6.22 15.26
C SER A 185 -0.23 6.30 16.55
N ALA A 186 0.20 7.51 16.95
CA ALA A 186 0.90 7.75 18.21
C ALA A 186 -0.05 7.62 19.42
N TYR A 187 -1.27 8.13 19.31
CA TYR A 187 -2.28 7.99 20.36
C TYR A 187 -2.67 6.53 20.57
N LEU A 188 -2.93 5.77 19.49
CA LEU A 188 -3.11 4.31 19.56
C LEU A 188 -1.98 3.65 20.36
N SER A 189 -0.75 4.07 20.09
CA SER A 189 0.43 3.43 20.67
C SER A 189 0.55 3.65 22.17
N ARG A 190 0.21 4.85 22.65
CA ARG A 190 0.30 5.25 24.06
C ARG A 190 -0.91 4.77 24.87
N ASN A 191 -2.10 4.80 24.27
CA ASN A 191 -3.37 4.54 24.95
C ASN A 191 -3.99 3.19 24.57
N PHE A 192 -3.20 2.24 24.08
CA PHE A 192 -3.71 0.96 23.61
C PHE A 192 -4.56 0.23 24.66
N LYS A 193 -4.16 0.27 25.94
CA LYS A 193 -4.91 -0.38 27.04
C LYS A 193 -6.36 0.11 27.10
N LYS A 194 -6.58 1.42 26.99
CA LYS A 194 -7.92 2.03 26.97
C LYS A 194 -8.70 1.63 25.71
N ILE A 195 -8.07 1.73 24.55
CA ILE A 195 -8.71 1.44 23.27
C ILE A 195 -9.05 -0.06 23.13
N SER A 196 -8.21 -0.94 23.68
CA SER A 196 -8.38 -2.39 23.62
C SER A 196 -9.55 -2.93 24.45
N ALA A 197 -10.18 -2.10 25.29
CA ALA A 197 -11.44 -2.42 25.94
C ALA A 197 -12.61 -2.54 24.94
N TYR A 198 -12.43 -2.03 23.72
CA TYR A 198 -13.45 -1.99 22.69
C TYR A 198 -13.04 -2.82 21.46
N LYS A 199 -14.02 -3.49 20.86
CA LYS A 199 -13.90 -4.14 19.55
C LYS A 199 -14.42 -3.23 18.46
N PHE A 200 -13.77 -3.30 17.30
CA PHE A 200 -14.08 -2.49 16.13
C PHE A 200 -14.42 -3.40 14.96
N SER A 201 -15.59 -3.18 14.38
CA SER A 201 -16.02 -3.84 13.15
C SER A 201 -15.33 -3.28 11.90
N LEU A 202 -14.81 -2.05 11.98
CA LEU A 202 -14.09 -1.39 10.91
C LEU A 202 -12.92 -0.57 11.49
N VAL A 203 -11.72 -0.81 11.00
CA VAL A 203 -10.54 0.01 11.28
C VAL A 203 -10.00 0.54 9.95
N ILE A 204 -9.95 1.85 9.81
CA ILE A 204 -9.37 2.52 8.65
C ILE A 204 -8.03 3.13 9.04
N VAL A 205 -6.99 2.81 8.28
CA VAL A 205 -5.65 3.36 8.44
C VAL A 205 -5.35 4.25 7.24
N ASP A 206 -5.27 5.56 7.46
CA ASP A 206 -5.03 6.53 6.37
C ASP A 206 -3.61 6.42 5.79
N ASP A 207 -2.61 6.23 6.66
CA ASP A 207 -1.18 6.07 6.32
C ASP A 207 -0.57 4.88 7.06
N VAL A 208 -0.30 3.79 6.31
CA VAL A 208 0.27 2.57 6.89
C VAL A 208 1.70 2.75 7.35
N ASP A 209 2.51 3.62 6.73
CA ASP A 209 3.89 3.76 7.17
C ASP A 209 3.96 4.44 8.53
N ALA A 210 3.07 5.41 8.78
CA ALA A 210 2.96 6.05 10.08
C ALA A 210 2.55 5.04 11.15
N LEU A 211 1.65 4.09 10.81
CA LEU A 211 1.31 2.98 11.68
C LEU A 211 2.51 2.04 11.91
N LEU A 212 3.22 1.67 10.84
CA LEU A 212 4.34 0.73 10.83
C LEU A 212 5.62 1.26 11.48
N ARG A 213 5.71 2.56 11.79
CA ARG A 213 6.80 3.13 12.60
C ARG A 213 6.98 2.36 13.91
N ASN A 214 5.89 1.87 14.49
CA ASN A 214 5.91 0.91 15.59
C ASN A 214 5.30 -0.41 15.11
N SER A 215 6.12 -1.43 14.93
CA SER A 215 5.68 -2.73 14.41
C SER A 215 4.64 -3.43 15.31
N ARG A 216 4.57 -3.08 16.61
CA ARG A 216 3.51 -3.57 17.51
C ARG A 216 2.13 -3.02 17.16
N ASN A 217 2.03 -1.91 16.42
CA ASN A 217 0.74 -1.37 16.01
C ASN A 217 -0.04 -2.30 15.08
N ILE A 218 0.64 -3.17 14.32
CA ILE A 218 -0.02 -4.18 13.51
C ILE A 218 -0.77 -5.18 14.37
N GLU A 219 -0.11 -5.71 15.41
CA GLU A 219 -0.77 -6.59 16.39
C GLU A 219 -1.92 -5.87 17.09
N ARG A 220 -1.71 -4.59 17.48
CA ARG A 220 -2.76 -3.79 18.11
C ARG A 220 -4.02 -3.70 17.26
N ILE A 221 -3.93 -3.31 16.00
CA ILE A 221 -5.13 -3.19 15.14
C ILE A 221 -5.76 -4.55 14.83
N LEU A 222 -4.97 -5.62 14.70
CA LEU A 222 -5.48 -6.98 14.54
C LEU A 222 -6.25 -7.44 15.78
N MET A 223 -5.76 -7.11 16.98
CA MET A 223 -6.48 -7.37 18.23
C MET A 223 -7.81 -6.60 18.33
N LEU A 224 -7.83 -5.35 17.85
CA LEU A 224 -9.02 -4.50 17.86
C LEU A 224 -10.14 -5.03 16.95
N ILE A 225 -9.79 -5.69 15.84
CA ILE A 225 -10.78 -6.33 14.96
C ILE A 225 -11.17 -7.74 15.38
N GLY A 226 -10.52 -8.35 16.37
CA GLY A 226 -10.97 -9.63 16.92
C GLY A 226 -9.88 -10.64 17.23
N PHE A 227 -8.69 -10.56 16.63
CA PHE A 227 -7.65 -11.58 16.79
C PHE A 227 -7.11 -11.69 18.23
N SER A 228 -6.91 -12.92 18.71
CA SER A 228 -6.27 -13.21 20.00
C SER A 228 -4.75 -13.03 19.93
N ARG A 229 -4.07 -12.87 21.06
CA ARG A 229 -2.59 -12.80 21.07
C ARG A 229 -1.97 -14.12 20.60
N GLU A 230 -2.54 -15.23 21.02
CA GLU A 230 -2.09 -16.59 20.67
C GLU A 230 -2.05 -16.78 19.14
N ILE A 231 -3.12 -16.39 18.43
CA ILE A 231 -3.15 -16.59 16.97
C ILE A 231 -2.20 -15.66 16.23
N LEU A 232 -1.93 -14.45 16.78
CA LEU A 232 -0.91 -13.55 16.25
C LEU A 232 0.50 -14.13 16.42
N GLU A 233 0.77 -14.81 17.53
CA GLU A 233 2.04 -15.52 17.75
C GLU A 233 2.21 -16.71 16.81
N VAL A 234 1.16 -17.52 16.63
CA VAL A 234 1.12 -18.61 15.63
C VAL A 234 1.39 -18.06 14.23
N THR A 235 0.78 -16.94 13.88
CA THR A 235 1.00 -16.26 12.60
C THR A 235 2.45 -15.80 12.43
N TYR A 236 3.05 -15.23 13.48
CA TYR A 236 4.46 -14.85 13.45
C TYR A 236 5.37 -16.06 13.23
N LYS A 237 5.10 -17.18 13.93
CA LYS A 237 5.81 -18.46 13.74
C LYS A 237 5.67 -18.98 12.30
N LEU A 238 4.48 -18.89 11.71
CA LEU A 238 4.24 -19.24 10.30
C LEU A 238 5.10 -18.41 9.34
N ILE A 239 5.17 -17.09 9.55
CA ILE A 239 5.95 -16.18 8.71
C ILE A 239 7.45 -16.53 8.77
N VAL A 240 7.97 -16.79 9.98
CA VAL A 240 9.36 -17.20 10.19
C VAL A 240 9.63 -18.56 9.52
N ALA A 241 8.78 -19.56 9.76
CA ALA A 241 8.93 -20.89 9.17
C ALA A 241 8.95 -20.87 7.63
N LYS A 242 8.15 -20.00 6.99
CA LYS A 242 8.20 -19.81 5.53
C LYS A 242 9.52 -19.24 5.03
N ILE A 243 10.14 -18.34 5.80
CA ILE A 243 11.46 -17.76 5.48
C ILE A 243 12.54 -18.84 5.66
N ASP A 244 12.47 -19.61 6.74
CA ASP A 244 13.40 -20.70 7.01
C ASP A 244 13.32 -21.77 5.92
N LEU A 245 12.11 -22.14 5.48
CA LEU A 245 11.91 -23.05 4.36
C LEU A 245 12.57 -22.53 3.08
N PHE A 246 12.40 -21.25 2.77
CA PHE A 246 13.03 -20.65 1.59
C PHE A 246 14.56 -20.72 1.67
N LYS A 247 15.14 -20.41 2.84
CA LYS A 247 16.59 -20.51 3.06
C LYS A 247 17.10 -21.94 2.91
N LEU A 248 16.42 -22.92 3.52
CA LEU A 248 16.78 -24.34 3.44
C LEU A 248 16.76 -24.87 2.00
N VAL A 249 15.74 -24.48 1.22
CA VAL A 249 15.64 -24.85 -0.19
C VAL A 249 16.75 -24.18 -1.00
N ALA A 250 17.00 -22.89 -0.78
CA ALA A 250 18.05 -22.16 -1.49
C ALA A 250 19.47 -22.68 -1.15
N SER A 251 19.67 -23.19 0.06
CA SER A 251 20.95 -23.76 0.50
C SER A 251 21.13 -25.24 0.16
N GLY A 252 20.15 -25.89 -0.47
CA GLY A 252 20.21 -27.33 -0.77
C GLY A 252 20.21 -28.23 0.48
N ALA A 253 19.53 -27.84 1.54
CA ALA A 253 19.46 -28.62 2.79
C ALA A 253 18.77 -29.98 2.59
N ASP A 254 18.97 -30.89 3.55
CA ASP A 254 18.40 -32.24 3.52
C ASP A 254 16.86 -32.24 3.51
N ARG A 255 16.29 -33.30 2.91
CA ARG A 255 14.83 -33.44 2.72
C ARG A 255 14.08 -33.52 4.05
N GLU A 256 14.66 -34.16 5.07
CA GLU A 256 14.01 -34.36 6.36
C GLU A 256 13.77 -33.03 7.09
N ARG A 257 14.78 -32.14 7.12
CA ARG A 257 14.64 -30.78 7.67
C ARG A 257 13.61 -29.97 6.90
N ILE A 258 13.62 -30.07 5.56
CA ILE A 258 12.65 -29.39 4.71
C ILE A 258 11.21 -29.86 5.04
N ASP A 259 11.00 -31.16 5.17
CA ASP A 259 9.67 -31.73 5.42
C ASP A 259 9.18 -31.44 6.85
N LYS A 260 10.07 -31.41 7.85
CA LYS A 260 9.76 -30.95 9.21
C LYS A 260 9.24 -29.52 9.23
N VAL A 261 9.87 -28.60 8.48
CA VAL A 261 9.41 -27.21 8.37
C VAL A 261 8.08 -27.12 7.60
N LYS A 262 7.90 -27.90 6.51
CA LYS A 262 6.62 -27.95 5.79
C LYS A 262 5.47 -28.42 6.68
N SER A 263 5.70 -29.41 7.54
CA SER A 263 4.69 -29.92 8.47
C SER A 263 4.23 -28.83 9.46
N LYS A 264 5.18 -28.11 10.08
CA LYS A 264 4.87 -26.95 10.95
C LYS A 264 4.09 -25.86 10.22
N ILE A 265 4.45 -25.55 8.97
CA ILE A 265 3.71 -24.57 8.15
C ILE A 265 2.26 -25.02 7.93
N LYS A 266 2.03 -26.32 7.71
CA LYS A 266 0.68 -26.88 7.52
C LYS A 266 -0.14 -26.79 8.80
N GLU A 267 0.45 -27.12 9.94
CA GLU A 267 -0.16 -27.01 11.27
C GLU A 267 -0.57 -25.58 11.59
N TYR A 268 0.35 -24.61 11.47
CA TYR A 268 0.05 -23.21 11.76
C TYR A 268 -1.04 -22.63 10.85
N ARG A 269 -1.08 -23.03 9.58
CA ARG A 269 -2.18 -22.64 8.68
C ARG A 269 -3.52 -23.19 9.13
N ARG A 270 -3.57 -24.47 9.54
CA ARG A 270 -4.80 -25.09 10.04
C ARG A 270 -5.37 -24.31 11.23
N LEU A 271 -4.53 -23.99 12.20
CA LEU A 271 -4.93 -23.21 13.38
C LEU A 271 -5.48 -21.82 13.01
N ILE A 272 -4.84 -21.14 12.05
CA ILE A 272 -5.30 -19.83 11.55
C ILE A 272 -6.64 -19.97 10.82
N ASP A 273 -6.77 -20.93 9.92
CA ASP A 273 -7.99 -21.13 9.14
C ASP A 273 -9.19 -21.52 10.03
N GLU A 274 -8.97 -22.34 11.06
CA GLU A 274 -9.99 -22.69 12.07
C GLU A 274 -10.43 -21.47 12.87
N TYR A 275 -9.47 -20.67 13.35
CA TYR A 275 -9.76 -19.46 14.11
C TYR A 275 -10.58 -18.44 13.30
N VAL A 276 -10.19 -18.20 12.03
CA VAL A 276 -10.86 -17.24 11.14
C VAL A 276 -12.28 -17.71 10.79
N LYS A 277 -12.53 -19.01 10.68
CA LYS A 277 -13.88 -19.55 10.42
C LYS A 277 -14.82 -19.44 11.62
N GLN A 278 -14.30 -19.57 12.83
CA GLN A 278 -15.09 -19.59 14.06
C GLN A 278 -15.29 -18.22 14.69
N THR A 279 -14.46 -17.24 14.33
CA THR A 279 -14.47 -15.91 14.96
C THR A 279 -15.10 -14.89 14.03
N ARG A 280 -16.05 -14.10 14.54
CA ARG A 280 -16.53 -12.92 13.83
C ARG A 280 -15.48 -11.80 13.92
N LEU A 281 -14.79 -11.56 12.82
CA LEU A 281 -13.74 -10.55 12.71
C LEU A 281 -14.29 -9.25 12.10
N GLY A 282 -13.73 -8.12 12.54
CA GLY A 282 -13.87 -6.83 11.89
C GLY A 282 -12.96 -6.70 10.66
N GLN A 283 -13.08 -5.56 9.98
CA GLN A 283 -12.36 -5.28 8.73
C GLN A 283 -11.27 -4.23 8.91
N ILE A 284 -10.23 -4.31 8.08
CA ILE A 284 -9.18 -3.30 7.98
C ILE A 284 -9.12 -2.74 6.56
N LEU A 285 -9.28 -1.43 6.45
CA LEU A 285 -9.02 -0.67 5.23
C LEU A 285 -7.72 0.12 5.38
N VAL A 286 -6.82 -0.03 4.41
CA VAL A 286 -5.55 0.70 4.35
C VAL A 286 -5.60 1.68 3.18
N CYS A 287 -5.51 2.99 3.41
CA CYS A 287 -5.65 3.99 2.35
C CYS A 287 -4.34 4.28 1.59
N SER A 288 -3.20 4.23 2.28
CA SER A 288 -1.90 4.54 1.69
C SER A 288 -0.86 3.47 2.05
N ALA A 289 -0.30 2.83 1.03
CA ALA A 289 0.80 1.89 1.14
C ALA A 289 1.94 2.35 0.21
N THR A 290 3.00 2.91 0.76
CA THR A 290 4.15 3.38 -0.04
C THR A 290 5.24 2.32 -0.23
N GLY A 291 5.10 1.18 0.43
CA GLY A 291 6.02 0.05 0.35
C GLY A 291 7.33 0.16 1.13
N ARG A 292 7.44 1.13 2.05
CA ARG A 292 8.66 1.33 2.84
C ARG A 292 8.98 0.18 3.80
N ASN A 293 7.97 -0.46 4.39
CA ASN A 293 8.18 -1.31 5.57
C ASN A 293 7.99 -2.81 5.29
N LYS A 294 9.11 -3.48 4.95
CA LYS A 294 9.27 -4.94 4.80
C LYS A 294 9.31 -5.70 6.14
N GLY A 295 8.72 -5.16 7.20
CA GLY A 295 8.75 -5.79 8.52
C GLY A 295 7.99 -7.11 8.54
N LEU A 296 8.51 -8.13 9.24
CA LEU A 296 7.85 -9.44 9.32
C LEU A 296 6.40 -9.34 9.80
N LYS A 297 6.11 -8.46 10.76
CA LYS A 297 4.75 -8.23 11.28
C LYS A 297 3.78 -7.69 10.23
N ALA A 298 4.23 -6.89 9.25
CA ALA A 298 3.35 -6.43 8.18
C ALA A 298 2.83 -7.59 7.31
N LYS A 299 3.56 -8.71 7.24
CA LYS A 299 3.11 -9.93 6.55
C LYS A 299 1.92 -10.61 7.26
N MET A 300 1.59 -10.22 8.50
CA MET A 300 0.39 -10.74 9.17
C MET A 300 -0.89 -10.39 8.42
N PHE A 301 -0.97 -9.23 7.76
CA PHE A 301 -2.12 -8.89 6.91
C PHE A 301 -2.33 -9.90 5.79
N LYS A 302 -1.23 -10.37 5.19
CA LYS A 302 -1.29 -11.36 4.12
C LYS A 302 -1.78 -12.70 4.62
N GLU A 303 -1.29 -13.14 5.77
CA GLU A 303 -1.59 -14.46 6.33
C GLU A 303 -2.96 -14.53 7.02
N LEU A 304 -3.44 -13.42 7.60
CA LEU A 304 -4.70 -13.37 8.35
C LEU A 304 -5.87 -12.77 7.56
N LEU A 305 -5.60 -11.82 6.68
CA LEU A 305 -6.62 -11.01 5.99
C LEU A 305 -6.50 -11.04 4.46
N ASN A 306 -5.59 -11.86 3.91
CA ASN A 306 -5.42 -12.10 2.47
C ASN A 306 -5.02 -10.89 1.59
N PHE A 307 -4.48 -9.82 2.17
CA PHE A 307 -3.96 -8.67 1.41
C PHE A 307 -2.54 -8.27 1.85
N GLU A 308 -1.77 -7.65 0.94
CA GLU A 308 -0.45 -7.11 1.25
C GLU A 308 -0.50 -5.59 1.46
N ALA A 309 -0.13 -5.12 2.66
CA ALA A 309 0.13 -3.71 2.90
C ALA A 309 1.58 -3.38 2.55
N GLY A 310 1.81 -2.54 1.54
CA GLY A 310 3.16 -2.06 1.20
C GLY A 310 3.65 -2.42 -0.21
N THR A 311 2.75 -2.48 -1.18
CA THR A 311 3.18 -2.42 -2.58
C THR A 311 3.42 -0.96 -2.95
N VAL A 312 4.52 -0.67 -3.65
CA VAL A 312 4.84 0.70 -4.08
C VAL A 312 3.82 1.06 -5.14
N ILE A 313 2.91 1.97 -4.82
CA ILE A 313 2.11 2.66 -5.83
C ILE A 313 3.10 3.54 -6.59
N GLU A 314 3.19 3.37 -7.92
CA GLU A 314 3.92 4.33 -8.75
C GLU A 314 3.37 5.72 -8.46
N TYR A 315 4.27 6.62 -8.08
CA TYR A 315 3.90 7.97 -7.73
C TYR A 315 3.64 8.72 -9.03
N MET A 316 2.41 8.64 -9.53
CA MET A 316 1.96 9.53 -10.60
C MET A 316 2.18 10.97 -10.14
N ARG A 317 3.01 11.70 -10.90
CA ARG A 317 3.45 13.06 -10.61
C ARG A 317 3.51 13.84 -11.91
N ASN A 318 2.82 14.98 -11.97
CA ASN A 318 3.00 15.97 -13.03
C ASN A 318 3.82 17.12 -12.44
N ILE A 319 5.11 16.88 -12.23
CA ILE A 319 6.01 17.84 -11.56
C ILE A 319 7.19 18.14 -12.48
N VAL A 320 7.49 19.42 -12.62
CA VAL A 320 8.76 19.86 -13.21
C VAL A 320 9.80 19.79 -12.10
N ASP A 321 10.68 18.81 -12.18
CA ASP A 321 11.82 18.68 -11.26
C ASP A 321 13.00 19.49 -11.82
N ALA A 322 13.50 20.42 -11.01
CA ALA A 322 14.59 21.32 -11.33
C ALA A 322 15.68 21.29 -10.26
N TYR A 323 16.90 21.66 -10.62
CA TYR A 323 17.98 21.83 -9.65
C TYR A 323 18.82 23.07 -9.94
N ASP A 324 19.43 23.60 -8.89
CA ASP A 324 20.44 24.65 -8.95
C ASP A 324 21.53 24.35 -7.93
N ILE A 325 22.74 24.89 -8.11
CA ILE A 325 23.84 24.69 -7.15
C ILE A 325 23.56 25.55 -5.92
N MET A 326 23.73 24.99 -4.73
CA MET A 326 23.58 25.74 -3.49
C MET A 326 24.76 26.71 -3.30
N GLY A 327 24.49 28.01 -3.39
CA GLY A 327 25.51 29.04 -3.17
C GLY A 327 25.89 29.20 -1.69
N GLU A 328 27.03 29.85 -1.42
CA GLU A 328 27.49 30.15 -0.06
C GLU A 328 26.45 30.96 0.72
N ASN A 329 25.85 31.97 0.08
CA ASN A 329 24.69 32.68 0.59
C ASN A 329 23.38 32.11 0.04
N TYR A 330 23.12 30.85 0.39
CA TYR A 330 21.87 30.17 0.04
C TYR A 330 20.62 30.91 0.52
N THR A 331 20.72 31.78 1.53
CA THR A 331 19.54 32.51 2.03
C THR A 331 19.03 33.46 0.95
N ASP A 332 19.92 34.24 0.34
CA ASP A 332 19.54 35.20 -0.71
C ASP A 332 19.06 34.48 -1.97
N GLN A 333 19.66 33.33 -2.28
CA GLN A 333 19.18 32.45 -3.36
C GLN A 333 17.73 32.00 -3.11
N VAL A 334 17.41 31.52 -1.90
CA VAL A 334 16.05 31.12 -1.52
C VAL A 334 15.08 32.32 -1.55
N ILE A 335 15.49 33.49 -1.06
CA ILE A 335 14.69 34.72 -1.10
C ILE A 335 14.36 35.11 -2.54
N SER A 336 15.37 35.13 -3.42
CA SER A 336 15.23 35.45 -4.84
C SER A 336 14.26 34.48 -5.54
N LEU A 337 14.40 33.18 -5.27
CA LEU A 337 13.49 32.16 -5.79
C LEU A 337 12.06 32.39 -5.30
N ILE A 338 11.84 32.58 -4.00
CA ILE A 338 10.49 32.80 -3.46
C ILE A 338 9.86 34.07 -4.05
N ARG A 339 10.62 35.16 -4.23
CA ARG A 339 10.11 36.38 -4.87
C ARG A 339 9.66 36.15 -6.31
N LYS A 340 10.39 35.34 -7.08
CA LYS A 340 9.99 34.98 -8.45
C LYS A 340 8.80 34.03 -8.49
N LEU A 341 8.77 33.04 -7.60
CA LEU A 341 7.75 32.00 -7.59
C LEU A 341 6.43 32.48 -6.97
N GLY A 342 6.45 33.45 -6.06
CA GLY A 342 5.27 33.98 -5.37
C GLY A 342 4.81 33.14 -4.18
N SER A 343 3.53 33.25 -3.78
CA SER A 343 2.99 32.55 -2.61
C SER A 343 2.73 31.05 -2.86
N GLY A 344 2.42 30.27 -1.81
CA GLY A 344 2.06 28.85 -1.92
C GLY A 344 3.26 27.91 -1.89
N GLY A 345 4.39 28.36 -1.32
CA GLY A 345 5.65 27.61 -1.29
C GLY A 345 5.81 26.70 -0.07
N LEU A 346 6.42 25.54 -0.29
CA LEU A 346 6.95 24.68 0.78
C LEU A 346 8.48 24.65 0.70
N VAL A 347 9.16 25.01 1.78
CA VAL A 347 10.63 24.95 1.86
C VAL A 347 11.04 23.83 2.82
N PHE A 348 11.78 22.89 2.29
CA PHE A 348 12.26 21.71 2.99
C PHE A 348 13.76 21.81 3.23
N ILE A 349 14.16 21.89 4.50
CA ILE A 349 15.56 21.91 4.89
C ILE A 349 16.06 20.50 5.08
N SER A 350 17.19 20.15 4.46
CA SER A 350 17.79 18.82 4.64
C SER A 350 18.00 18.45 6.12
N GLN A 351 17.86 17.16 6.44
CA GLN A 351 17.82 16.68 7.83
C GLN A 351 19.11 16.96 8.60
N ASP A 352 20.25 17.03 7.90
CA ASP A 352 21.56 17.33 8.48
C ASP A 352 21.72 18.78 8.94
N LEU A 353 21.04 19.73 8.31
CA LEU A 353 20.98 21.14 8.73
C LEU A 353 20.02 21.32 9.93
N GLY A 354 18.92 20.56 9.92
CA GLY A 354 18.01 20.42 11.06
C GLY A 354 17.13 21.64 11.36
N ILE A 355 16.49 21.62 12.53
CA ILE A 355 15.44 22.60 12.87
C ILE A 355 15.98 23.99 13.26
N LYS A 356 17.25 24.07 13.69
CA LYS A 356 17.88 25.36 14.02
C LYS A 356 17.99 26.21 12.76
N GLU A 357 18.49 25.62 11.67
CA GLU A 357 18.58 26.30 10.38
C GLU A 357 17.21 26.71 9.85
N ALA A 358 16.18 25.88 10.06
CA ALA A 358 14.81 26.22 9.68
C ALA A 358 14.29 27.47 10.41
N LYS A 359 14.62 27.63 11.70
CA LYS A 359 14.28 28.85 12.45
C LYS A 359 15.02 30.07 11.92
N THR A 360 16.33 29.92 11.65
CA THR A 360 17.17 30.99 11.09
C THR A 360 16.62 31.48 9.75
N LEU A 361 16.32 30.55 8.84
CA LEU A 361 15.77 30.88 7.53
C LEU A 361 14.41 31.59 7.64
N VAL A 362 13.51 31.12 8.51
CA VAL A 362 12.20 31.78 8.72
C VAL A 362 12.36 33.21 9.20
N LYS A 363 13.31 33.48 10.11
CA LYS A 363 13.60 34.84 10.59
C LYS A 363 14.06 35.71 9.42
N LYS A 364 15.08 35.27 8.67
CA LYS A 364 15.62 36.02 7.52
C LYS A 364 14.56 36.27 6.44
N LEU A 365 13.69 35.30 6.15
CA LEU A 365 12.58 35.48 5.20
C LEU A 365 11.63 36.60 5.64
N ARG A 366 11.27 36.64 6.93
CA ARG A 366 10.40 37.69 7.49
C ARG A 366 11.06 39.05 7.47
N ASP A 367 12.34 39.13 7.81
CA ASP A 367 13.12 40.37 7.76
C ASP A 367 13.14 40.97 6.34
N HIS A 368 13.00 40.13 5.31
CA HIS A 368 12.91 40.54 3.89
C HIS A 368 11.47 40.66 3.36
N GLY A 369 10.47 40.76 4.25
CA GLY A 369 9.07 40.99 3.92
C GLY A 369 8.28 39.76 3.46
N ILE A 370 8.87 38.55 3.49
CA ILE A 370 8.20 37.32 3.08
C ILE A 370 7.42 36.75 4.29
N LYS A 371 6.12 36.51 4.12
CA LYS A 371 5.28 35.92 5.17
C LYS A 371 5.56 34.42 5.30
N ALA A 372 6.59 34.09 6.07
CA ALA A 372 7.02 32.70 6.31
C ALA A 372 6.67 32.22 7.73
N GLU A 373 6.33 30.94 7.88
CA GLU A 373 6.17 30.31 9.21
C GLU A 373 6.83 28.92 9.29
N LEU A 374 7.36 28.60 10.47
CA LEU A 374 7.96 27.31 10.75
C LEU A 374 6.87 26.26 11.01
N ALA A 375 6.86 25.21 10.22
CA ALA A 375 5.98 24.07 10.41
C ALA A 375 6.60 23.06 11.40
N THR A 376 6.06 23.03 12.63
CA THR A 376 6.41 22.04 13.65
C THR A 376 5.22 21.16 14.01
N SER A 377 5.47 20.06 14.73
CA SER A 377 4.42 19.21 15.27
C SER A 377 3.72 19.79 16.50
N THR A 378 4.27 20.85 17.09
CA THR A 378 3.78 21.48 18.33
C THR A 378 2.87 22.68 18.11
N LYS A 379 2.91 23.31 16.93
CA LYS A 379 2.02 24.42 16.56
C LYS A 379 1.11 23.93 15.43
N HIS A 380 -0.18 24.23 15.47
CA HIS A 380 -1.14 23.74 14.47
C HIS A 380 -1.78 24.87 13.65
N LYS A 381 -1.84 26.09 14.21
CA LYS A 381 -2.50 27.26 13.58
C LYS A 381 -1.86 27.73 12.26
N TYR A 382 -0.59 27.41 11.99
CA TYR A 382 0.08 27.82 10.75
C TYR A 382 -0.60 27.27 9.49
N LEU A 383 -1.23 26.09 9.56
CA LEU A 383 -1.93 25.51 8.41
C LEU A 383 -3.14 26.35 8.02
N GLN A 384 -3.95 26.74 9.00
CA GLN A 384 -5.14 27.56 8.76
C GLN A 384 -4.75 28.92 8.16
N LYS A 385 -3.70 29.54 8.70
CA LYS A 385 -3.14 30.80 8.17
C LYS A 385 -2.61 30.65 6.75
N PHE A 386 -1.92 29.55 6.45
CA PHE A 386 -1.44 29.24 5.10
C PHE A 386 -2.58 29.00 4.11
N THR A 387 -3.63 28.27 4.51
CA THR A 387 -4.84 28.07 3.71
C THR A 387 -5.55 29.38 3.41
N LYS A 388 -5.65 30.30 4.38
CA LYS A 388 -6.27 31.63 4.23
C LYS A 388 -5.44 32.63 3.41
N GLY A 389 -4.18 32.30 3.11
CA GLY A 389 -3.27 33.21 2.42
C GLY A 389 -2.60 34.25 3.31
N GLU A 390 -2.71 34.13 4.64
CA GLU A 390 -1.99 34.98 5.59
C GLU A 390 -0.47 34.65 5.62
N ILE A 391 -0.10 33.46 5.15
CA ILE A 391 1.28 32.98 5.05
C ILE A 391 1.53 32.57 3.59
N ASP A 392 2.67 33.00 3.06
CA ASP A 392 3.10 32.73 1.69
C ASP A 392 3.90 31.43 1.61
N VAL A 393 4.73 31.14 2.62
CA VAL A 393 5.67 30.01 2.62
C VAL A 393 5.71 29.28 3.97
N LEU A 394 5.64 27.94 3.92
CA LEU A 394 5.90 27.10 5.09
C LEU A 394 7.31 26.51 5.01
N VAL A 395 8.07 26.61 6.11
CA VAL A 395 9.42 26.07 6.22
C VAL A 395 9.42 24.90 7.21
N GLY A 396 10.03 23.78 6.83
CA GLY A 396 10.16 22.63 7.73
C GLY A 396 11.32 21.73 7.35
N VAL A 397 11.62 20.77 8.22
CA VAL A 397 12.70 19.79 7.96
C VAL A 397 12.20 18.73 6.98
N ALA A 398 13.03 18.40 5.98
CA ALA A 398 12.85 17.35 4.99
C ALA A 398 12.96 15.97 5.63
N SER A 399 12.06 15.64 6.55
CA SER A 399 11.95 14.32 7.15
C SER A 399 10.70 13.64 6.63
N TYR A 400 10.80 12.36 6.33
CA TYR A 400 9.66 11.57 5.84
C TYR A 400 8.42 11.67 6.72
N TYR A 401 8.59 11.74 8.05
CA TYR A 401 7.50 11.87 9.01
C TYR A 401 7.23 13.33 9.43
N GLY A 402 7.85 14.30 8.75
CA GLY A 402 7.67 15.73 8.99
C GLY A 402 6.26 16.19 8.62
N VAL A 403 5.78 17.22 9.30
CA VAL A 403 4.36 17.64 9.25
C VAL A 403 3.95 18.29 7.93
N ILE A 404 4.90 18.91 7.22
CA ILE A 404 4.66 19.44 5.86
C ILE A 404 4.96 18.42 4.76
N VAL A 405 5.80 17.41 5.04
CA VAL A 405 6.07 16.29 4.11
C VAL A 405 4.90 15.32 4.10
N ARG A 406 4.30 15.08 5.27
CA ARG A 406 3.11 14.25 5.50
C ARG A 406 2.09 14.99 6.33
N GLY A 407 0.83 14.93 5.91
CA GLY A 407 -0.27 15.52 6.67
C GLY A 407 -0.64 16.94 6.27
N ILE A 408 -0.26 17.36 5.06
CA ILE A 408 -0.88 18.49 4.37
C ILE A 408 -1.53 18.00 3.08
N ASP A 409 -2.77 18.42 2.90
CA ASP A 409 -3.58 18.18 1.72
C ASP A 409 -4.28 19.48 1.30
N LEU A 410 -3.53 20.37 0.66
CA LEU A 410 -3.98 21.69 0.20
C LEU A 410 -3.61 21.89 -1.29
N PRO A 411 -4.14 21.04 -2.20
CA PRO A 411 -3.80 21.09 -3.61
C PRO A 411 -4.13 22.44 -4.27
N GLU A 412 -5.09 23.20 -3.75
CA GLU A 412 -5.51 24.52 -4.23
C GLU A 412 -4.55 25.67 -3.86
N ARG A 413 -3.67 25.44 -2.88
CA ARG A 413 -2.75 26.45 -2.33
C ARG A 413 -1.28 26.15 -2.64
N ILE A 414 -0.87 24.88 -2.56
CA ILE A 414 0.55 24.51 -2.71
C ILE A 414 0.95 24.53 -4.19
N ARG A 415 1.92 25.36 -4.55
CA ARG A 415 2.38 25.56 -5.94
C ARG A 415 3.73 24.92 -6.20
N TYR A 416 4.68 25.08 -5.29
CA TYR A 416 6.06 24.64 -5.48
C TYR A 416 6.71 24.16 -4.17
N ALA A 417 7.76 23.36 -4.32
CA ALA A 417 8.62 22.87 -3.25
C ALA A 417 10.07 23.27 -3.53
N ILE A 418 10.76 23.82 -2.53
CA ILE A 418 12.21 24.10 -2.58
C ILE A 418 12.89 23.22 -1.53
N PHE A 419 13.87 22.45 -1.95
CA PHE A 419 14.74 21.67 -1.06
C PHE A 419 16.04 22.44 -0.86
N LEU A 420 16.27 22.92 0.36
CA LEU A 420 17.55 23.49 0.77
C LEU A 420 18.47 22.35 1.19
N GLY A 421 19.35 21.96 0.27
CA GLY A 421 20.17 20.76 0.37
C GLY A 421 19.42 19.51 -0.13
N VAL A 422 20.19 18.54 -0.61
CA VAL A 422 19.67 17.25 -1.09
C VAL A 422 19.11 16.46 0.09
N PRO A 423 17.84 15.99 0.08
CA PRO A 423 17.29 15.20 1.17
C PRO A 423 18.14 13.95 1.43
N LYS A 424 18.73 13.86 2.63
CA LYS A 424 19.64 12.78 3.00
C LYS A 424 19.58 12.43 4.48
N PHE A 425 19.89 11.17 4.77
CA PHE A 425 20.19 10.68 6.12
C PHE A 425 21.69 10.72 6.34
N GLN A 426 22.10 11.08 7.55
CA GLN A 426 23.47 10.95 8.00
C GLN A 426 23.51 10.17 9.32
N ILE A 427 24.48 9.25 9.43
CA ILE A 427 24.80 8.57 10.67
C ILE A 427 26.31 8.63 10.86
N GLU A 428 26.72 8.99 12.07
CA GLU A 428 28.13 8.96 12.47
C GLU A 428 28.71 7.56 12.21
N LEU A 429 29.91 7.48 11.63
CA LEU A 429 30.52 6.24 11.15
C LEU A 429 30.50 5.14 12.23
N GLU A 430 30.96 5.47 13.43
CA GLU A 430 31.01 4.56 14.57
C GLU A 430 29.64 3.96 14.91
N LYS A 431 28.58 4.78 14.97
CA LYS A 431 27.20 4.32 15.17
C LYS A 431 26.69 3.51 13.99
N GLY A 432 27.13 3.85 12.78
CA GLY A 432 26.84 3.10 11.56
C GLY A 432 27.41 1.69 11.60
N LEU A 433 28.57 1.50 12.23
CA LEU A 433 29.24 0.21 12.38
C LEU A 433 28.55 -0.73 13.39
N ASN A 434 27.54 -0.29 14.13
CA ASN A 434 26.72 -1.18 14.97
C ASN A 434 25.79 -2.11 14.14
N SER A 435 25.96 -2.16 12.82
CA SER A 435 25.22 -3.05 11.91
C SER A 435 26.18 -4.02 11.22
N PRO A 436 26.04 -5.35 11.42
CA PRO A 436 26.90 -6.35 10.78
C PRO A 436 26.98 -6.22 9.25
N VAL A 437 25.84 -5.90 8.62
CA VAL A 437 25.76 -5.67 7.17
C VAL A 437 26.57 -4.45 6.72
N LYS A 438 26.62 -3.39 7.54
CA LYS A 438 27.38 -2.17 7.21
C LYS A 438 28.87 -2.39 7.41
N ILE A 439 29.26 -3.15 8.44
CA ILE A 439 30.64 -3.63 8.61
C ILE A 439 31.07 -4.39 7.34
N LEU A 440 30.32 -5.42 6.94
CA LEU A 440 30.63 -6.18 5.73
C LEU A 440 30.75 -5.27 4.49
N THR A 441 29.81 -4.33 4.31
CA THR A 441 29.84 -3.40 3.17
C THR A 441 31.10 -2.54 3.18
N LEU A 442 31.49 -2.00 4.35
CA LEU A 442 32.69 -1.17 4.47
C LEU A 442 33.98 -1.98 4.29
N LEU A 443 34.03 -3.23 4.77
CA LEU A 443 35.16 -4.12 4.50
C LEU A 443 35.34 -4.37 3.00
N THR A 444 34.25 -4.62 2.27
CA THR A 444 34.28 -4.79 0.81
C THR A 444 34.80 -3.53 0.11
N VAL A 445 34.44 -2.34 0.60
CA VAL A 445 34.97 -1.08 0.04
C VAL A 445 36.45 -0.88 0.40
N LEU A 446 36.89 -1.32 1.58
CA LEU A 446 38.28 -1.24 2.01
C LEU A 446 39.20 -2.23 1.29
N GLU A 447 38.68 -3.29 0.67
CA GLU A 447 39.46 -4.26 -0.12
C GLU A 447 40.31 -3.58 -1.19
N GLU A 448 39.76 -2.56 -1.86
CA GLU A 448 40.46 -1.75 -2.88
C GLU A 448 41.52 -0.80 -2.29
N THR A 449 41.56 -0.66 -0.97
CA THR A 449 42.50 0.23 -0.26
C THR A 449 43.64 -0.50 0.43
N ALA A 450 43.68 -1.84 0.36
CA ALA A 450 44.73 -2.64 0.96
C ALA A 450 46.11 -2.28 0.39
N GLU A 451 47.09 -2.06 1.27
CA GLU A 451 48.45 -1.68 0.88
C GLU A 451 49.43 -2.87 0.91
N THR A 452 49.10 -3.95 1.62
CA THR A 452 49.92 -5.17 1.74
C THR A 452 49.14 -6.43 1.38
N GLU A 453 49.84 -7.50 0.99
CA GLU A 453 49.21 -8.81 0.72
C GLU A 453 48.55 -9.40 1.98
N ASP A 454 49.18 -9.23 3.15
CA ASP A 454 48.62 -9.69 4.42
C ASP A 454 47.30 -8.97 4.77
N GLU A 455 47.25 -7.66 4.52
CA GLU A 455 46.04 -6.88 4.72
C GLU A 455 44.93 -7.31 3.77
N LEU A 456 45.25 -7.51 2.50
CA LEU A 456 44.31 -8.00 1.50
C LEU A 456 43.80 -9.40 1.86
N ALA A 457 44.67 -10.27 2.35
CA ALA A 457 44.31 -11.61 2.80
C ALA A 457 43.36 -11.57 4.02
N TYR A 458 43.63 -10.70 5.00
CA TYR A 458 42.73 -10.47 6.15
C TYR A 458 41.34 -10.01 5.70
N LEU A 459 41.28 -9.00 4.82
CA LEU A 459 40.03 -8.46 4.29
C LEU A 459 39.22 -9.54 3.56
N LYS A 460 39.83 -10.22 2.58
CA LYS A 460 39.18 -11.29 1.81
C LYS A 460 38.67 -12.41 2.70
N ARG A 461 39.47 -12.86 3.67
CA ARG A 461 39.08 -13.90 4.64
C ARG A 461 37.88 -13.45 5.47
N THR A 462 37.94 -12.24 6.03
CA THR A 462 36.88 -11.69 6.89
C THR A 462 35.59 -11.47 6.11
N ILE A 463 35.66 -10.90 4.90
CA ILE A 463 34.52 -10.71 3.99
C ILE A 463 33.86 -12.05 3.66
N ASN A 464 34.64 -13.08 3.31
CA ASN A 464 34.12 -14.41 2.97
C ASN A 464 33.40 -15.07 4.15
N ILE A 465 34.01 -15.02 5.34
CA ILE A 465 33.42 -15.56 6.58
C ILE A 465 32.11 -14.83 6.90
N LEU A 466 32.15 -13.50 6.96
CA LEU A 466 30.98 -12.69 7.29
C LEU A 466 29.87 -12.84 6.25
N SER A 467 30.18 -12.87 4.97
CA SER A 467 29.17 -13.06 3.91
C SER A 467 28.42 -14.39 4.09
N LYS A 468 29.16 -15.51 4.25
CA LYS A 468 28.55 -16.84 4.45
C LYS A 468 27.73 -16.93 5.73
N ILE A 469 28.20 -16.33 6.82
CA ILE A 469 27.51 -16.36 8.11
C ILE A 469 26.26 -15.47 8.09
N LEU A 470 26.37 -14.24 7.59
CA LEU A 470 25.27 -13.28 7.56
C LEU A 470 24.14 -13.68 6.60
N ASP A 471 24.42 -14.52 5.60
CA ASP A 471 23.38 -15.14 4.77
C ASP A 471 22.54 -16.18 5.54
N ARG A 472 23.19 -16.94 6.43
CA ARG A 472 22.58 -18.06 7.15
C ARG A 472 21.87 -17.63 8.43
N ILE A 473 22.35 -16.57 9.07
CA ILE A 473 21.82 -16.09 10.35
C ILE A 473 20.34 -15.66 10.27
N SER A 474 19.58 -15.93 11.33
CA SER A 474 18.19 -15.52 11.44
C SER A 474 18.05 -14.02 11.70
N PHE A 475 16.86 -13.47 11.42
CA PHE A 475 16.56 -12.06 11.72
C PHE A 475 16.62 -11.76 13.22
N LYS A 476 16.29 -12.75 14.08
CA LYS A 476 16.34 -12.60 15.54
C LYS A 476 17.79 -12.45 16.01
N GLU A 477 18.67 -13.32 15.53
CA GLU A 477 20.11 -13.29 15.83
C GLU A 477 20.77 -12.01 15.31
N LEU A 478 20.45 -11.56 14.09
CA LEU A 478 20.91 -10.26 13.58
C LEU A 478 20.50 -9.08 14.47
N LYS A 479 19.28 -9.12 15.02
CA LYS A 479 18.80 -8.08 15.93
C LYS A 479 19.54 -8.13 17.27
N ILE A 480 19.84 -9.33 17.78
CA ILE A 480 20.65 -9.51 19.00
C ILE A 480 22.05 -8.96 18.77
N LEU A 481 22.71 -9.31 17.66
CA LEU A 481 24.04 -8.81 17.31
C LEU A 481 24.08 -7.28 17.18
N ARG A 482 23.08 -6.67 16.52
CA ARG A 482 22.98 -5.21 16.45
C ARG A 482 22.89 -4.57 17.82
N LYS A 483 22.13 -5.19 18.73
CA LYS A 483 21.98 -4.70 20.11
C LYS A 483 23.29 -4.86 20.88
N ALA A 484 23.95 -6.00 20.77
CA ALA A 484 25.23 -6.28 21.43
C ALA A 484 26.41 -5.44 20.88
N LEU A 485 26.37 -5.04 19.61
CA LEU A 485 27.32 -4.08 19.04
C LEU A 485 27.10 -2.64 19.53
N SER A 486 25.90 -2.33 20.03
CA SER A 486 25.52 -0.98 20.48
C SER A 486 25.53 -0.79 21.99
N GLU A 487 25.17 -1.85 22.72
CA GLU A 487 25.14 -1.94 24.18
C GLU A 487 26.13 -3.08 24.46
N GLU A 488 27.21 -2.84 25.22
CA GLU A 488 28.33 -3.78 25.49
C GLU A 488 27.85 -5.08 26.19
N ILE A 489 27.11 -5.89 25.46
CA ILE A 489 26.45 -7.10 25.92
C ILE A 489 27.32 -8.27 25.47
N GLU A 490 27.81 -9.04 26.43
CA GLU A 490 28.48 -10.29 26.16
C GLU A 490 27.49 -11.34 25.65
N LEU A 491 27.90 -12.07 24.61
CA LEU A 491 27.15 -13.17 24.04
C LEU A 491 28.01 -14.43 24.11
N GLU A 492 27.39 -15.57 24.35
CA GLU A 492 28.09 -16.85 24.40
C GLU A 492 27.92 -17.68 23.11
N GLY A 493 28.74 -18.72 22.97
CA GLY A 493 28.65 -19.69 21.88
C GLY A 493 28.95 -19.10 20.50
N PHE A 494 28.17 -19.51 19.50
CA PHE A 494 28.35 -19.07 18.10
C PHE A 494 28.19 -17.55 17.94
N LEU A 495 27.19 -16.95 18.59
CA LEU A 495 26.95 -15.50 18.50
C LEU A 495 28.04 -14.70 19.20
N GLY A 496 28.61 -15.22 20.29
CA GLY A 496 29.78 -14.63 20.95
C GLY A 496 31.00 -14.57 20.03
N LYS A 497 31.34 -15.69 19.39
CA LYS A 497 32.45 -15.75 18.42
C LYS A 497 32.25 -14.78 17.26
N LEU A 498 31.03 -14.69 16.74
CA LEU A 498 30.68 -13.77 15.66
C LEU A 498 30.71 -12.30 16.11
N LEU A 499 30.23 -12.00 17.33
CA LEU A 499 30.30 -10.67 17.90
C LEU A 499 31.74 -10.20 18.02
N LYS A 500 32.65 -11.06 18.51
CA LYS A 500 34.08 -10.77 18.59
C LYS A 500 34.67 -10.44 17.20
N LEU A 501 34.42 -11.28 16.20
CA LEU A 501 34.85 -11.01 14.82
C LEU A 501 34.31 -9.67 14.27
N LEU A 502 33.06 -9.32 14.60
CA LEU A 502 32.45 -8.05 14.18
C LEU A 502 33.04 -6.85 14.93
N LEU A 503 33.41 -7.00 16.19
CA LEU A 503 34.09 -5.96 16.98
C LEU A 503 35.52 -5.73 16.45
N ASP A 504 36.26 -6.81 16.18
CA ASP A 504 37.60 -6.74 15.58
C ASP A 504 37.54 -6.03 14.22
N ALA A 505 36.59 -6.42 13.37
CA ALA A 505 36.36 -5.77 12.07
C ALA A 505 35.93 -4.31 12.21
N LYS A 506 35.08 -3.98 13.20
CA LYS A 506 34.67 -2.60 13.50
C LYS A 506 35.88 -1.75 13.88
N GLN A 507 36.75 -2.26 14.75
CA GLN A 507 37.97 -1.57 15.18
C GLN A 507 38.91 -1.35 14.00
N TYR A 508 39.19 -2.40 13.23
CA TYR A 508 40.01 -2.30 12.02
C TYR A 508 39.50 -1.23 11.04
N ILE A 509 38.18 -1.16 10.82
CA ILE A 509 37.58 -0.11 9.97
C ILE A 509 37.85 1.27 10.57
N LEU A 510 37.66 1.48 11.87
CA LEU A 510 37.87 2.78 12.52
C LEU A 510 39.35 3.23 12.42
N ASP A 511 40.28 2.29 12.59
CA ASP A 511 41.73 2.56 12.50
C ASP A 511 42.11 2.93 11.06
N LYS A 512 41.69 2.14 10.07
CA LYS A 512 41.95 2.44 8.64
C LYS A 512 41.31 3.76 8.21
N MET A 513 40.12 4.04 8.72
CA MET A 513 39.41 5.30 8.49
C MET A 513 40.06 6.51 9.16
N SER A 514 41.11 6.35 9.97
CA SER A 514 41.91 7.46 10.49
C SER A 514 42.95 7.94 9.47
N ASN A 515 43.35 7.12 8.50
CA ASN A 515 44.31 7.48 7.45
C ASN A 515 43.65 8.37 6.36
N PRO A 516 44.15 9.60 6.10
CA PRO A 516 43.62 10.50 5.08
C PRO A 516 43.60 9.91 3.66
N LYS A 517 44.62 9.13 3.28
CA LYS A 517 44.71 8.50 1.93
C LYS A 517 43.60 7.48 1.72
N VAL A 518 43.31 6.68 2.75
CA VAL A 518 42.21 5.71 2.73
C VAL A 518 40.86 6.42 2.64
N LYS A 519 40.68 7.50 3.40
CA LYS A 519 39.46 8.33 3.32
C LYS A 519 39.23 8.88 1.91
N GLU A 520 40.26 9.39 1.24
CA GLU A 520 40.13 9.93 -0.11
C GLU A 520 39.77 8.84 -1.13
N LYS A 521 40.39 7.66 -1.06
CA LYS A 521 40.02 6.52 -1.90
C LYS A 521 38.55 6.13 -1.71
N ILE A 522 38.09 6.03 -0.47
CA ILE A 522 36.69 5.64 -0.17
C ILE A 522 35.70 6.74 -0.54
N LYS A 523 36.07 8.03 -0.46
CA LYS A 523 35.23 9.14 -0.92
C LYS A 523 34.83 8.99 -2.39
N ASN A 524 35.58 8.23 -3.20
CA ASN A 524 35.29 7.97 -4.61
C ASN A 524 34.53 6.66 -4.87
N SER A 525 34.19 5.89 -3.84
CA SER A 525 33.42 4.64 -3.98
C SER A 525 31.94 4.89 -4.30
N ASP A 526 31.39 4.13 -5.26
CA ASP A 526 29.96 4.14 -5.58
C ASP A 526 29.09 3.42 -4.54
N TYR A 527 29.70 2.59 -3.67
CA TYR A 527 28.98 1.75 -2.72
C TYR A 527 28.49 2.55 -1.51
N ILE A 528 29.35 3.41 -0.94
CA ILE A 528 29.08 4.19 0.28
C ILE A 528 29.48 5.66 0.05
N ILE A 529 28.63 6.58 0.51
CA ILE A 529 28.98 8.01 0.57
C ILE A 529 29.48 8.32 1.97
N LEU A 530 30.72 8.76 2.08
CA LEU A 530 31.30 9.30 3.31
C LEU A 530 31.42 10.82 3.23
N ARG A 531 31.03 11.49 4.30
CA ARG A 531 31.15 12.95 4.45
C ARG A 531 31.86 13.27 5.75
N GLU A 532 32.78 14.22 5.71
CA GLU A 532 33.37 14.80 6.90
C GLU A 532 32.62 16.07 7.26
N PHE A 533 32.22 16.17 8.52
CA PHE A 533 31.51 17.33 9.04
C PHE A 533 31.89 17.54 10.50
N LYS A 534 32.35 18.76 10.84
CA LYS A 534 32.78 19.14 12.20
C LYS A 534 33.77 18.15 12.84
N GLY A 535 34.78 17.73 12.08
CA GLY A 535 35.82 16.80 12.54
C GLY A 535 35.40 15.34 12.69
N LYS A 536 34.18 14.96 12.26
CA LYS A 536 33.66 13.59 12.32
C LYS A 536 33.28 13.06 10.95
N THR A 537 33.41 11.74 10.76
CA THR A 537 33.01 11.04 9.53
C THR A 537 31.59 10.51 9.65
N TYR A 538 30.78 10.77 8.63
CA TYR A 538 29.39 10.34 8.53
C TYR A 538 29.17 9.47 7.29
N ILE A 539 28.40 8.41 7.45
CA ILE A 539 27.82 7.66 6.34
C ILE A 539 26.55 8.39 5.91
N VAL A 540 26.50 8.77 4.63
CA VAL A 540 25.39 9.51 4.04
C VAL A 540 24.59 8.61 3.10
N THR A 541 23.28 8.74 3.11
CA THR A 541 22.39 8.02 2.20
C THR A 541 21.25 8.93 1.74
N PRO A 542 20.99 9.05 0.43
CA PRO A 542 19.87 9.84 -0.08
C PRO A 542 18.51 9.38 0.50
N ASP A 543 17.64 10.34 0.81
CA ASP A 543 16.27 10.09 1.28
C ASP A 543 15.25 10.28 0.14
N ILE A 544 15.25 9.29 -0.75
CA ILE A 544 14.39 9.23 -1.94
C ILE A 544 12.91 9.42 -1.59
N MET A 545 12.46 8.74 -0.53
CA MET A 545 11.05 8.70 -0.17
C MET A 545 10.56 10.05 0.36
N THR A 546 11.40 10.76 1.11
CA THR A 546 11.09 12.14 1.51
C THR A 546 10.99 13.04 0.28
N TYR A 547 11.92 12.94 -0.67
CA TYR A 547 11.85 13.74 -1.90
C TYR A 547 10.53 13.54 -2.63
N ILE A 548 10.17 12.28 -2.93
CA ILE A 548 8.94 11.95 -3.64
C ILE A 548 7.70 12.45 -2.89
N GLN A 549 7.63 12.23 -1.57
CA GLN A 549 6.48 12.62 -0.77
C GLN A 549 6.33 14.13 -0.64
N ALA A 550 7.44 14.85 -0.46
CA ALA A 550 7.47 16.30 -0.30
C ALA A 550 7.18 17.01 -1.62
N SER A 551 7.86 16.62 -2.70
CA SER A 551 7.60 17.15 -4.04
C SER A 551 6.18 16.81 -4.50
N GLY A 552 5.69 15.60 -4.22
CA GLY A 552 4.31 15.17 -4.49
C GLY A 552 3.23 15.97 -3.74
N ARG A 553 3.58 16.84 -2.78
CA ARG A 553 2.60 17.80 -2.22
C ARG A 553 2.22 18.89 -3.21
N THR A 554 3.04 19.11 -4.25
CA THR A 554 2.83 20.13 -5.29
C THR A 554 2.01 19.63 -6.48
N SER A 555 1.65 18.35 -6.54
CA SER A 555 0.93 17.76 -7.68
C SER A 555 -0.01 16.68 -7.18
N ARG A 556 -1.31 16.77 -7.51
CA ARG A 556 -2.36 15.84 -7.04
C ARG A 556 -3.34 15.51 -8.16
N MET A 557 -3.94 14.31 -8.12
CA MET A 557 -5.05 13.97 -9.01
C MET A 557 -6.26 14.84 -8.67
N PHE A 558 -6.95 15.29 -9.70
CA PHE A 558 -8.27 15.89 -9.64
C PHE A 558 -9.08 15.44 -10.87
N ALA A 559 -10.33 15.90 -11.00
CA ALA A 559 -11.28 15.40 -12.01
C ALA A 559 -10.78 15.50 -13.47
N ASN A 560 -9.80 16.37 -13.77
CA ASN A 560 -9.25 16.57 -15.12
C ASN A 560 -7.80 16.06 -15.28
N GLY A 561 -7.29 15.23 -14.37
CA GLY A 561 -5.93 14.68 -14.42
C GLY A 561 -5.06 15.08 -13.23
N MET A 562 -3.74 15.13 -13.41
CA MET A 562 -2.79 15.55 -12.36
C MET A 562 -2.48 17.04 -12.47
N THR A 563 -2.59 17.76 -11.35
CA THR A 563 -2.14 19.16 -11.32
C THR A 563 -0.65 19.27 -11.56
N LYS A 564 -0.23 20.31 -12.28
CA LYS A 564 1.18 20.65 -12.42
C LYS A 564 1.73 21.17 -11.09
N GLY A 565 2.99 20.84 -10.82
CA GLY A 565 3.77 21.33 -9.69
C GLY A 565 5.22 21.58 -10.08
N LEU A 566 5.96 22.24 -9.19
CA LEU A 566 7.38 22.55 -9.36
C LEU A 566 8.16 22.09 -8.13
N SER A 567 9.29 21.41 -8.36
CA SER A 567 10.22 20.97 -7.33
C SER A 567 11.61 21.49 -7.68
N ILE A 568 12.24 22.25 -6.79
CA ILE A 568 13.60 22.79 -6.98
C ILE A 568 14.51 22.23 -5.89
N VAL A 569 15.62 21.60 -6.26
CA VAL A 569 16.67 21.16 -5.33
C VAL A 569 17.86 22.11 -5.41
N LEU A 570 18.20 22.74 -4.28
CA LEU A 570 19.48 23.43 -4.12
C LEU A 570 20.53 22.39 -3.72
N VAL A 571 21.42 22.07 -4.65
CA VAL A 571 22.37 20.96 -4.54
C VAL A 571 23.55 21.38 -3.68
N ASP A 572 23.63 20.82 -2.47
CA ASP A 572 24.72 21.05 -1.52
C ASP A 572 25.82 19.97 -1.58
N ASP A 573 25.53 18.84 -2.23
CA ASP A 573 26.46 17.73 -2.41
C ASP A 573 26.15 17.00 -3.73
N GLU A 574 27.04 17.13 -4.71
CA GLU A 574 26.85 16.59 -6.05
C GLU A 574 26.83 15.04 -6.07
N LYS A 575 27.64 14.39 -5.21
CA LYS A 575 27.70 12.92 -5.14
C LYS A 575 26.38 12.35 -4.60
N VAL A 576 25.86 12.96 -3.53
CA VAL A 576 24.56 12.58 -2.97
C VAL A 576 23.43 12.84 -3.98
N PHE A 577 23.49 13.97 -4.69
CA PHE A 577 22.51 14.32 -5.73
C PHE A 577 22.48 13.33 -6.88
N LYS A 578 23.64 12.97 -7.46
CA LYS A 578 23.73 11.96 -8.53
C LYS A 578 23.16 10.62 -8.09
N ARG A 579 23.46 10.19 -6.85
CA ARG A 579 22.90 8.94 -6.28
C ARG A 579 21.40 9.03 -6.06
N LEU A 580 20.88 10.17 -5.61
CA LEU A 580 19.45 10.42 -5.48
C LEU A 580 18.75 10.27 -6.84
N ILE A 581 19.27 10.89 -7.90
CA ILE A 581 18.69 10.80 -9.25
C ILE A 581 18.69 9.36 -9.76
N LYS A 582 19.84 8.66 -9.66
CA LYS A 582 19.95 7.25 -10.08
C LYS A 582 18.92 6.39 -9.35
N GLN A 583 18.68 6.65 -8.07
CA GLN A 583 17.68 5.94 -7.29
C GLN A 583 16.24 6.34 -7.65
N LEU A 584 15.95 7.62 -7.88
CA LEU A 584 14.61 8.12 -8.23
C LEU A 584 14.08 7.51 -9.53
N LYS A 585 14.95 7.25 -10.51
CA LYS A 585 14.60 6.57 -11.77
C LYS A 585 13.98 5.18 -11.59
N TYR A 586 14.19 4.51 -10.46
CA TYR A 586 13.55 3.23 -10.15
C TYR A 586 12.15 3.36 -9.52
N TYR A 587 11.78 4.54 -9.03
CA TYR A 587 10.51 4.77 -8.32
C TYR A 587 9.53 5.67 -9.08
N VAL A 588 10.04 6.51 -9.98
CA VAL A 588 9.26 7.43 -10.79
C VAL A 588 9.59 7.15 -12.25
N GLU A 589 8.59 6.68 -12.99
CA GLU A 589 8.71 6.41 -14.41
C GLU A 589 9.09 7.68 -15.17
N ASN A 590 10.06 7.58 -16.08
CA ASN A 590 10.56 8.70 -16.89
C ASN A 590 10.98 9.93 -16.06
N PHE A 591 11.57 9.71 -14.88
CA PHE A 591 12.10 10.78 -14.04
C PHE A 591 13.22 11.55 -14.73
N GLU A 592 13.02 12.86 -14.87
CA GLU A 592 13.97 13.79 -15.45
C GLU A 592 14.06 15.03 -14.55
N ILE A 593 15.27 15.46 -14.24
CA ILE A 593 15.53 16.69 -13.48
C ILE A 593 16.43 17.59 -14.33
N LYS A 594 16.06 18.86 -14.47
CA LYS A 594 16.75 19.81 -15.37
C LYS A 594 17.42 20.94 -14.60
N PRO A 595 18.52 21.54 -15.12
CA PRO A 595 19.05 22.76 -14.55
C PRO A 595 17.98 23.86 -14.53
N LEU A 596 17.87 24.60 -13.44
CA LEU A 596 16.86 25.65 -13.28
C LEU A 596 16.94 26.71 -14.40
N SER A 597 18.15 27.01 -14.88
CA SER A 597 18.41 27.93 -15.98
C SER A 597 17.82 27.49 -17.32
N SER A 598 17.57 26.19 -17.52
CA SER A 598 17.01 25.64 -18.76
C SER A 598 15.47 25.65 -18.80
N ILE A 599 14.82 26.10 -17.72
CA ILE A 599 13.37 26.02 -17.56
C ILE A 599 12.76 27.43 -17.67
N ASP A 600 11.76 27.56 -18.53
CA ASP A 600 10.89 28.74 -18.53
C ASP A 600 9.95 28.70 -17.32
N LEU A 601 10.39 29.33 -16.23
CA LEU A 601 9.63 29.40 -14.98
C LEU A 601 8.30 30.12 -15.13
N ASN A 602 8.22 31.14 -15.99
CA ASN A 602 6.98 31.91 -16.16
C ASN A 602 5.89 31.04 -16.78
N LYS A 603 6.23 30.29 -17.82
CA LYS A 603 5.30 29.32 -18.44
C LYS A 603 4.86 28.24 -17.45
N VAL A 604 5.82 27.68 -16.69
CA VAL A 604 5.52 26.64 -15.70
C VAL A 604 4.58 27.17 -14.60
N LEU A 605 4.84 28.37 -14.07
CA LEU A 605 4.00 28.99 -13.06
C LEU A 605 2.59 29.30 -13.59
N ALA A 606 2.47 29.80 -14.83
CA ALA A 606 1.17 30.05 -15.45
C ALA A 606 0.32 28.78 -15.61
N GLU A 607 0.94 27.64 -15.93
CA GLU A 607 0.26 26.34 -15.93
C GLU A 607 -0.16 25.91 -14.52
N ILE A 608 0.72 26.04 -13.53
CA ILE A 608 0.43 25.72 -12.14
C ILE A 608 -0.75 26.56 -11.63
N ASP A 609 -0.76 27.86 -11.89
CA ASP A 609 -1.78 28.79 -11.41
C ASP A 609 -3.15 28.53 -12.04
N ARG A 610 -3.18 28.20 -13.33
CA ARG A 610 -4.41 27.74 -14.00
C ARG A 610 -4.99 26.51 -13.31
N ASP A 611 -4.17 25.51 -13.00
CA ASP A 611 -4.62 24.31 -12.30
C ASP A 611 -5.15 24.63 -10.88
N ARG A 612 -4.49 25.54 -10.16
CA ARG A 612 -4.94 25.96 -8.81
C ARG A 612 -6.27 26.69 -8.86
N GLU A 613 -6.47 27.56 -9.85
CA GLU A 613 -7.73 28.27 -10.02
C GLU A 613 -8.87 27.30 -10.33
N VAL A 614 -8.65 26.36 -11.25
CA VAL A 614 -9.63 25.29 -11.56
C VAL A 614 -10.02 24.52 -10.29
N ILE A 615 -9.06 24.13 -9.46
CA ILE A 615 -9.38 23.44 -8.19
C ILE A 615 -10.18 24.34 -7.24
N ARG A 616 -9.82 25.62 -7.09
CA ARG A 616 -10.55 26.54 -6.20
C ARG A 616 -12.01 26.67 -6.63
N GLU A 617 -12.26 26.82 -7.93
CA GLU A 617 -13.60 26.95 -8.45
C GLU A 617 -14.41 25.65 -8.31
N ILE A 618 -13.76 24.49 -8.45
CA ILE A 618 -14.36 23.17 -8.14
C ILE A 618 -14.70 23.04 -6.65
N LEU A 619 -13.81 23.48 -5.75
CA LEU A 619 -14.03 23.43 -4.30
C LEU A 619 -15.14 24.39 -3.84
N LYS A 620 -15.26 25.55 -4.49
CA LYS A 620 -16.35 26.53 -4.25
C LYS A 620 -17.70 26.11 -4.86
N GLY A 621 -17.72 25.06 -5.68
CA GLY A 621 -18.94 24.57 -6.34
C GLY A 621 -19.46 25.47 -7.45
N LYS A 622 -18.63 26.35 -8.02
CA LYS A 622 -19.01 27.34 -9.04
C LYS A 622 -18.99 26.80 -10.48
N VAL A 623 -18.39 25.63 -10.70
CA VAL A 623 -18.29 25.01 -12.04
C VAL A 623 -18.90 23.61 -12.00
N GLU A 624 -19.96 23.39 -12.79
CA GLU A 624 -20.46 22.05 -13.14
C GLU A 624 -19.57 21.44 -14.22
N THR A 625 -18.33 21.08 -13.90
CA THR A 625 -17.52 20.29 -14.83
C THR A 625 -18.11 18.89 -14.96
N SER A 626 -18.22 18.37 -16.18
CA SER A 626 -18.46 16.95 -16.44
C SER A 626 -17.43 16.13 -15.66
N TYR A 627 -17.84 15.51 -14.57
CA TYR A 627 -16.96 14.74 -13.69
C TYR A 627 -16.42 13.53 -14.45
N ARG A 628 -15.24 13.64 -15.06
CA ARG A 628 -14.54 12.50 -15.66
C ARG A 628 -14.06 11.61 -14.50
N ASP A 629 -14.42 10.34 -14.55
CA ASP A 629 -13.97 9.38 -13.54
C ASP A 629 -12.44 9.34 -13.56
N PRO A 630 -11.75 9.63 -12.44
CA PRO A 630 -10.32 9.69 -12.43
C PRO A 630 -9.69 8.31 -12.69
N ILE A 631 -10.36 7.21 -12.30
CA ILE A 631 -9.80 5.86 -12.45
C ILE A 631 -10.90 4.83 -12.70
N ILE A 632 -10.76 4.11 -13.81
CA ILE A 632 -11.70 3.07 -14.22
C ILE A 632 -11.16 1.69 -13.79
N PRO A 633 -11.85 0.95 -12.91
CA PRO A 633 -11.51 -0.43 -12.63
C PRO A 633 -11.69 -1.30 -13.88
N ALA A 634 -10.74 -2.21 -14.15
CA ALA A 634 -10.88 -3.20 -15.21
C ALA A 634 -10.25 -4.54 -14.82
N LEU A 635 -10.90 -5.63 -15.21
CA LEU A 635 -10.43 -7.00 -14.98
C LEU A 635 -9.72 -7.51 -16.25
N PHE A 636 -8.46 -7.91 -16.12
CA PHE A 636 -7.67 -8.51 -17.19
C PHE A 636 -7.40 -9.99 -16.88
N ILE A 637 -8.07 -10.87 -17.61
CA ILE A 637 -7.94 -12.32 -17.44
C ILE A 637 -6.91 -12.85 -18.44
N VAL A 638 -5.95 -13.65 -17.95
CA VAL A 638 -4.98 -14.37 -18.78
C VAL A 638 -4.96 -15.85 -18.43
N GLU A 639 -4.40 -16.67 -19.32
CA GLU A 639 -4.40 -18.12 -19.12
C GLU A 639 -3.39 -18.59 -18.07
N SER A 640 -2.16 -18.06 -18.08
CA SER A 640 -1.06 -18.58 -17.25
C SER A 640 -0.59 -17.61 -16.16
N PRO A 641 -0.17 -18.12 -14.97
CA PRO A 641 0.37 -17.28 -13.90
C PRO A 641 1.60 -16.48 -14.30
N THR A 642 2.43 -17.02 -15.21
CA THR A 642 3.63 -16.33 -15.70
C THR A 642 3.23 -15.11 -16.52
N LYS A 643 2.26 -15.23 -17.43
CA LYS A 643 1.72 -14.08 -18.19
C LYS A 643 1.17 -13.01 -17.25
N ALA A 644 0.33 -13.40 -16.28
CA ALA A 644 -0.24 -12.46 -15.30
C ALA A 644 0.85 -11.71 -14.55
N ARG A 645 1.87 -12.44 -14.07
CA ARG A 645 3.01 -11.84 -13.36
C ARG A 645 3.80 -10.90 -14.26
N THR A 646 4.13 -11.31 -15.48
CA THR A 646 4.95 -10.50 -16.40
C THR A 646 4.24 -9.20 -16.79
N ILE A 647 2.97 -9.27 -17.21
CA ILE A 647 2.18 -8.08 -17.56
C ILE A 647 2.07 -7.14 -16.36
N ALA A 648 1.79 -7.68 -15.18
CA ALA A 648 1.70 -6.87 -13.98
C ALA A 648 3.03 -6.20 -13.58
N HIS A 649 4.19 -6.79 -13.91
CA HIS A 649 5.50 -6.16 -13.66
C HIS A 649 5.94 -5.21 -14.78
N PHE A 650 5.30 -5.28 -15.95
CA PHE A 650 5.53 -4.34 -17.03
C PHE A 650 5.06 -2.93 -16.63
N PHE A 651 3.91 -2.83 -15.95
CA PHE A 651 3.34 -1.58 -15.42
C PHE A 651 3.81 -1.28 -13.98
N GLY A 652 5.08 -1.53 -13.68
CA GLY A 652 5.67 -1.26 -12.37
C GLY A 652 5.54 -2.40 -11.36
N LYS A 653 5.56 -2.10 -10.06
CA LYS A 653 5.52 -3.12 -9.00
C LYS A 653 4.08 -3.42 -8.56
N PRO A 654 3.50 -4.58 -8.94
CA PRO A 654 2.07 -4.83 -8.73
C PRO A 654 1.73 -5.21 -7.31
N SER A 655 0.58 -4.75 -6.83
CA SER A 655 0.02 -5.26 -5.59
C SER A 655 -0.56 -6.65 -5.78
N LYS A 656 -0.66 -7.42 -4.71
CA LYS A 656 -1.12 -8.81 -4.75
C LYS A 656 -2.25 -9.00 -3.76
N ARG A 657 -3.38 -9.47 -4.25
CA ARG A 657 -4.51 -9.94 -3.46
C ARG A 657 -4.68 -11.44 -3.66
N ARG A 658 -5.06 -12.15 -2.61
CA ARG A 658 -5.34 -13.59 -2.68
C ARG A 658 -6.80 -13.87 -2.40
N ILE A 659 -7.51 -14.43 -3.37
CA ILE A 659 -8.94 -14.78 -3.25
C ILE A 659 -9.05 -16.27 -3.50
N ASN A 660 -9.55 -17.04 -2.53
CA ASN A 660 -9.68 -18.50 -2.61
C ASN A 660 -8.41 -19.22 -3.12
N GLY A 661 -7.23 -18.72 -2.73
CA GLY A 661 -5.94 -19.30 -3.13
C GLY A 661 -5.38 -18.83 -4.48
N ILE A 662 -6.18 -18.11 -5.28
CA ILE A 662 -5.80 -17.50 -6.57
C ILE A 662 -5.21 -16.11 -6.32
N VAL A 663 -4.20 -15.74 -7.10
CA VAL A 663 -3.52 -14.45 -6.98
C VAL A 663 -4.04 -13.53 -8.06
N ALA A 664 -4.55 -12.37 -7.65
CA ALA A 664 -4.87 -11.24 -8.50
C ALA A 664 -3.81 -10.16 -8.28
N TYR A 665 -3.26 -9.65 -9.39
CA TYR A 665 -2.30 -8.56 -9.39
C TYR A 665 -3.04 -7.25 -9.66
N GLU A 666 -2.83 -6.22 -8.87
CA GLU A 666 -3.48 -4.92 -9.06
C GLU A 666 -2.41 -3.87 -9.39
N VAL A 667 -2.58 -3.21 -10.54
CA VAL A 667 -1.70 -2.16 -11.07
C VAL A 667 -2.51 -0.97 -11.56
N LEU A 668 -1.91 0.20 -11.56
CA LEU A 668 -2.46 1.38 -12.20
C LEU A 668 -1.81 1.53 -13.57
N VAL A 669 -2.60 1.83 -14.59
CA VAL A 669 -2.13 2.05 -15.96
C VAL A 669 -2.75 3.33 -16.47
N GLY A 670 -1.93 4.27 -16.90
CA GLY A 670 -2.38 5.56 -17.41
C GLY A 670 -1.19 6.49 -17.65
N ASP A 671 -1.35 7.44 -18.58
CA ASP A 671 -0.33 8.43 -18.87
C ASP A 671 -0.82 9.82 -18.41
N PRO A 672 -0.30 10.33 -17.28
CA PRO A 672 -0.72 11.63 -16.74
C PRO A 672 -0.26 12.82 -17.60
N ARG A 673 0.66 12.64 -18.56
CA ARG A 673 1.11 13.67 -19.51
C ARG A 673 0.23 13.70 -20.77
N LEU A 674 -0.24 12.53 -21.22
CA LEU A 674 -1.07 12.40 -22.44
C LEU A 674 -2.58 12.52 -22.18
N GLY A 675 -3.03 12.54 -20.91
CA GLY A 675 -4.45 12.70 -20.57
C GLY A 675 -5.33 11.50 -20.94
N THR A 676 -4.72 10.31 -21.01
CA THR A 676 -5.44 9.05 -21.25
C THR A 676 -6.34 8.69 -20.06
N LYS A 677 -7.31 7.79 -20.25
CA LYS A 677 -8.11 7.28 -19.13
C LYS A 677 -7.20 6.43 -18.25
N ASP A 678 -7.10 6.74 -16.96
CA ASP A 678 -6.38 5.89 -16.02
C ASP A 678 -7.22 4.67 -15.65
N TYR A 679 -6.60 3.50 -15.65
CA TYR A 679 -7.22 2.22 -15.30
C TYR A 679 -6.59 1.64 -14.05
N MET A 680 -7.42 1.08 -13.17
CA MET A 680 -6.98 0.16 -12.12
C MET A 680 -7.17 -1.26 -12.64
N LEU A 681 -6.10 -1.84 -13.20
CA LEU A 681 -6.14 -3.18 -13.77
C LEU A 681 -5.97 -4.24 -12.68
N THR A 682 -6.93 -5.15 -12.60
CA THR A 682 -6.82 -6.38 -11.84
C THR A 682 -6.49 -7.52 -12.80
N ILE A 683 -5.24 -7.99 -12.79
CA ILE A 683 -4.73 -9.03 -13.67
C ILE A 683 -4.78 -10.38 -12.95
N VAL A 684 -5.48 -11.36 -13.50
CA VAL A 684 -5.68 -12.68 -12.88
C VAL A 684 -5.45 -13.80 -13.88
N ALA A 685 -4.89 -14.92 -13.42
CA ALA A 685 -4.64 -16.10 -14.25
C ALA A 685 -5.64 -17.21 -14.00
N THR A 686 -6.22 -17.80 -15.06
CA THR A 686 -7.11 -18.98 -14.97
C THR A 686 -6.37 -20.28 -14.65
N ARG A 687 -5.06 -20.34 -14.96
CA ARG A 687 -4.18 -21.52 -14.87
C ARG A 687 -4.49 -22.60 -15.90
N GLY A 688 -4.81 -22.18 -17.12
CA GLY A 688 -5.24 -23.04 -18.23
C GLY A 688 -6.74 -23.02 -18.43
N HIS A 689 -7.26 -24.05 -19.08
CA HIS A 689 -8.70 -24.28 -19.25
C HIS A 689 -9.40 -24.43 -17.89
N ILE A 690 -10.63 -23.92 -17.81
CA ILE A 690 -11.49 -24.00 -16.62
C ILE A 690 -12.70 -24.91 -16.82
N LEU A 691 -13.04 -25.18 -18.08
CA LEU A 691 -14.14 -26.04 -18.50
C LEU A 691 -13.60 -27.06 -19.49
N ASP A 692 -14.18 -28.25 -19.47
CA ASP A 692 -13.92 -29.32 -20.44
C ASP A 692 -15.19 -30.18 -20.59
N LEU A 693 -15.26 -30.99 -21.65
CA LEU A 693 -16.40 -31.87 -21.89
C LEU A 693 -16.59 -32.83 -20.72
N THR A 694 -17.84 -33.01 -20.32
CA THR A 694 -18.15 -33.98 -19.26
C THR A 694 -17.89 -35.40 -19.76
N THR A 695 -17.23 -36.20 -18.93
CA THR A 695 -17.09 -37.64 -19.18
C THR A 695 -18.13 -38.46 -18.42
N SER A 696 -19.16 -37.79 -17.85
CA SER A 696 -20.21 -38.47 -17.10
C SER A 696 -20.92 -39.49 -17.99
N PRO A 697 -20.99 -40.79 -17.61
CA PRO A 697 -21.66 -41.82 -18.40
C PRO A 697 -23.14 -41.57 -18.64
N THR A 698 -23.75 -40.71 -17.82
CA THR A 698 -25.18 -40.37 -17.85
C THR A 698 -25.51 -39.14 -18.69
N MET A 699 -24.53 -38.48 -19.31
CA MET A 699 -24.70 -37.18 -19.98
C MET A 699 -24.38 -37.28 -21.47
N GLY A 700 -25.39 -37.65 -22.26
CA GLY A 700 -25.28 -37.73 -23.72
C GLY A 700 -24.26 -38.75 -24.23
N TYR A 701 -23.95 -38.67 -25.52
CA TYR A 701 -22.91 -39.49 -26.15
C TYR A 701 -21.54 -38.85 -25.90
N HIS A 702 -20.76 -39.42 -24.98
CA HIS A 702 -19.44 -38.89 -24.57
C HIS A 702 -19.45 -37.39 -24.19
N GLY A 703 -20.50 -36.94 -23.48
CA GLY A 703 -20.63 -35.55 -23.05
C GLY A 703 -21.31 -34.62 -24.06
N VAL A 704 -21.83 -35.15 -25.15
CA VAL A 704 -22.54 -34.40 -26.20
C VAL A 704 -23.98 -34.89 -26.31
N LEU A 705 -24.94 -33.99 -26.20
CA LEU A 705 -26.33 -34.31 -26.55
C LEU A 705 -26.45 -34.29 -28.07
N VAL A 706 -26.87 -35.41 -28.63
CA VAL A 706 -27.10 -35.57 -30.06
C VAL A 706 -28.59 -35.84 -30.25
N ASP A 707 -29.25 -34.94 -30.96
CA ASP A 707 -30.61 -35.12 -31.48
C ASP A 707 -30.58 -34.89 -33.00
N SER A 708 -31.64 -35.29 -33.70
CA SER A 708 -31.82 -35.22 -35.16
C SER A 708 -31.34 -33.91 -35.80
N ASP A 709 -31.57 -32.77 -35.15
CA ASP A 709 -31.20 -31.44 -35.66
C ASP A 709 -30.11 -30.72 -34.84
N ASN A 710 -29.64 -31.26 -33.71
CA ASN A 710 -28.83 -30.51 -32.75
C ASN A 710 -27.67 -31.32 -32.15
N ILE A 711 -26.49 -30.70 -32.13
CA ILE A 711 -25.29 -31.20 -31.46
C ILE A 711 -24.93 -30.22 -30.34
N VAL A 712 -25.16 -30.60 -29.09
CA VAL A 712 -25.00 -29.70 -27.92
C VAL A 712 -23.95 -30.26 -26.95
N PRO A 713 -22.75 -29.66 -26.88
CA PRO A 713 -21.74 -30.08 -25.91
C PRO A 713 -22.12 -29.69 -24.48
N ILE A 714 -21.86 -30.60 -23.54
CA ILE A 714 -22.01 -30.37 -22.10
C ILE A 714 -20.62 -30.21 -21.49
N TYR A 715 -20.34 -29.00 -20.99
CA TYR A 715 -19.10 -28.69 -20.28
C TYR A 715 -19.28 -28.75 -18.77
N THR A 716 -18.24 -29.13 -18.06
CA THR A 716 -18.16 -29.07 -16.60
C THR A 716 -16.77 -28.59 -16.16
N THR A 717 -16.60 -28.29 -14.87
CA THR A 717 -15.33 -27.80 -14.36
C THR A 717 -14.27 -28.89 -14.37
N ILE A 718 -13.03 -28.53 -14.70
CA ILE A 718 -11.89 -29.45 -14.63
C ILE A 718 -11.46 -29.62 -13.17
N LYS A 719 -11.28 -30.87 -12.74
CA LYS A 719 -10.71 -31.28 -11.46
C LYS A 719 -9.30 -31.82 -11.66
N LYS A 720 -8.40 -31.57 -10.70
CA LYS A 720 -7.01 -32.06 -10.70
C LYS A 720 -6.59 -32.58 -9.34
N CYS A 721 -6.08 -33.80 -9.28
CA CYS A 721 -5.50 -34.36 -8.05
C CYS A 721 -4.19 -33.64 -7.70
N ARG A 722 -4.04 -33.21 -6.44
CA ARG A 722 -2.81 -32.55 -5.96
C ARG A 722 -1.70 -33.51 -5.55
N ASP A 723 -1.98 -34.82 -5.49
CA ASP A 723 -1.00 -35.84 -5.12
C ASP A 723 -0.43 -36.54 -6.36
N CYS A 724 -1.27 -37.04 -7.28
CA CYS A 724 -0.83 -37.74 -8.49
C CYS A 724 -0.91 -36.91 -9.79
N GLY A 725 -1.52 -35.72 -9.75
CA GLY A 725 -1.62 -34.82 -10.92
C GLY A 725 -2.70 -35.17 -11.94
N TYR A 726 -3.42 -36.29 -11.79
CA TYR A 726 -4.48 -36.71 -12.73
C TYR A 726 -5.60 -35.68 -12.85
N GLN A 727 -6.05 -35.43 -14.08
CA GLN A 727 -7.14 -34.50 -14.41
C GLN A 727 -8.38 -35.28 -14.85
N PHE A 728 -9.54 -34.82 -14.43
CA PHE A 728 -10.85 -35.45 -14.71
C PHE A 728 -11.97 -34.42 -14.60
N THR A 729 -13.14 -34.72 -15.16
CA THR A 729 -14.29 -33.82 -15.19
C THR A 729 -15.47 -34.32 -14.35
N GLU A 730 -15.47 -35.60 -13.96
CA GLU A 730 -16.50 -36.21 -13.12
C GLU A 730 -16.69 -35.49 -11.78
N SER A 731 -17.94 -35.41 -11.33
CA SER A 731 -18.35 -34.79 -10.06
C SER A 731 -18.12 -35.72 -8.86
N ILE A 732 -16.90 -36.26 -8.73
CA ILE A 732 -16.46 -37.15 -7.64
C ILE A 732 -15.55 -36.44 -6.63
N THR A 733 -15.63 -36.84 -5.35
CA THR A 733 -14.88 -36.24 -4.23
C THR A 733 -13.50 -36.86 -3.99
N THR A 734 -13.16 -37.92 -4.72
CA THR A 734 -11.88 -38.65 -4.62
C THR A 734 -11.25 -38.76 -6.00
N CYS A 735 -9.92 -38.80 -6.04
CA CYS A 735 -9.22 -39.00 -7.30
C CYS A 735 -9.50 -40.42 -7.81
N PRO A 736 -9.97 -40.58 -9.06
CA PRO A 736 -10.29 -41.91 -9.61
C PRO A 736 -9.04 -42.77 -9.82
N LYS A 737 -7.85 -42.14 -9.87
CA LYS A 737 -6.57 -42.83 -10.07
C LYS A 737 -5.88 -43.27 -8.78
N CYS A 738 -5.91 -42.47 -7.72
CA CYS A 738 -5.14 -42.75 -6.49
C CYS A 738 -5.95 -42.66 -5.18
N GLY A 739 -7.27 -42.45 -5.24
CA GLY A 739 -8.14 -42.36 -4.07
C GLY A 739 -7.97 -41.09 -3.22
N SER A 740 -7.03 -40.19 -3.56
CA SER A 740 -6.79 -38.98 -2.78
C SER A 740 -7.99 -38.03 -2.76
N LYS A 741 -8.30 -37.48 -1.57
CA LYS A 741 -9.29 -36.41 -1.36
C LYS A 741 -8.75 -35.00 -1.65
N ARG A 742 -7.45 -34.87 -1.95
CA ARG A 742 -6.82 -33.57 -2.22
C ARG A 742 -7.03 -33.13 -3.67
N ILE A 743 -8.25 -32.74 -3.98
CA ILE A 743 -8.65 -32.31 -5.32
C ILE A 743 -8.64 -30.78 -5.41
N TYR A 744 -8.15 -30.26 -6.53
CA TYR A 744 -8.36 -28.88 -6.94
C TYR A 744 -9.46 -28.86 -7.99
N ASP A 745 -10.47 -28.01 -7.78
CA ASP A 745 -11.56 -27.76 -8.74
C ASP A 745 -11.42 -26.35 -9.33
N SER A 746 -11.43 -26.26 -10.65
CA SER A 746 -11.44 -24.99 -11.40
C SER A 746 -12.70 -24.16 -11.18
N LYS A 747 -13.77 -24.72 -10.58
CA LYS A 747 -14.91 -23.95 -10.05
C LYS A 747 -14.47 -22.79 -9.15
N SER A 748 -13.43 -23.02 -8.34
CA SER A 748 -12.83 -21.96 -7.51
C SER A 748 -12.31 -20.77 -8.33
N VAL A 749 -11.85 -20.99 -9.56
CA VAL A 749 -11.44 -19.93 -10.51
C VAL A 749 -12.66 -19.14 -10.96
N ILE A 750 -13.73 -19.82 -11.36
CA ILE A 750 -14.97 -19.19 -11.80
C ILE A 750 -15.55 -18.29 -10.70
N GLU A 751 -15.59 -18.78 -9.46
CA GLU A 751 -16.07 -18.00 -8.31
C GLU A 751 -15.22 -16.75 -8.04
N VAL A 752 -13.89 -16.86 -8.17
CA VAL A 752 -12.99 -15.70 -8.04
C VAL A 752 -13.20 -14.72 -9.18
N LEU A 753 -13.29 -15.18 -10.43
CA LEU A 753 -13.54 -14.32 -11.58
C LEU A 753 -14.87 -13.59 -11.47
N ARG A 754 -15.93 -14.26 -11.01
CA ARG A 754 -17.24 -13.62 -10.72
C ARG A 754 -17.12 -12.55 -9.64
N THR A 755 -16.38 -12.84 -8.57
CA THR A 755 -16.14 -11.89 -7.48
C THR A 755 -15.42 -10.64 -7.98
N LEU A 756 -14.38 -10.82 -8.81
CA LEU A 756 -13.59 -9.75 -9.41
C LEU A 756 -14.36 -8.97 -10.48
N ALA A 757 -15.20 -9.62 -11.28
CA ALA A 757 -16.01 -8.96 -12.30
C ALA A 757 -17.15 -8.12 -11.69
N GLN A 758 -17.60 -8.50 -10.49
CA GLN A 758 -18.57 -7.70 -9.73
C GLN A 758 -17.96 -6.43 -9.17
N GLU A 759 -16.65 -6.35 -8.96
CA GLU A 759 -15.96 -5.20 -8.38
C GLU A 759 -15.87 -4.04 -9.37
#